data_AF-A0A7S2L3K6-F1
#
_entry.id   AF-A0A7S2L3K6-F1
#
_cell.length_a   1.000
_cell.length_b   1.000
_cell.length_c   1.000
_cell.angle_alpha   90.00
_cell.angle_beta   90.00
_cell.angle_gamma   90.00
#
_symmetry.space_group_name_H-M   'P 1'
#
loop_
_entity.id
_entity.type
_entity.pdbx_description
1 polymer ?
#
loop_
_entity_poly.entity_id
_entity_poly.type
_entity_poly.pdbx_seq_one_letter_code
_entity_poly.pdbx_strand_id
1 'polypeptide(L)'
;GAHSGFGGAGQVTPGSPSPAARLLPPPSAVGLGQGLPGSPFHGPPSGSLGLPAPPPAPGSPAWQRPKSPSRGGSGDSMSTTASSEDDALGDDMLSLCRLIDTDGSGSISQLELITAVRKHPDVAAFVLPGLGPGECVHGERTFDAVDELFEAISGGKQRVKYSHFVAHFRRMAADAAAAPPELRNIYRLIDADGSGTVSKLELHEAVQRHQVVAQLVLGNRHGAILDAEDLFDEVRSVFEDIASGKKRFEYADFESFFGRTRVVDAPVGRAQVDRSAARVFIIGPGFGKALNPRQGQIIEEAGFHVYWCWEGLPNPETPTFDVRPYLDQIRHEIGQFQPHIIACASKGGAYMAALWLNNLWRGPSLLINAHPCVGRIPEDVPVVLCHGSNDEVYPTPRLRLRELISTGSPNKCFLYYTANSGVLPTGQMSRYGDQHNMQSLLTHDCLPRLIDAALSPEGPELHMVRSWRERLAEERLAAEAWLGYSPATLRRHWASRGKDNSKLLEVHRGSEEFAQVFAAFKAQPKEPPAYMLSPPETWERVQVLRVERVENAALHEGCTTPYFQSLRRAIEDQGICFEPGVHTSWAFHGADAHAIDSIVNNPVAGFQPLASGTRGASLWGSGTYFARDAKYVADGGFCGPPAADGTRRMLMCLLMSGMPCVGDPQQKGVLPFRCKPHRYNSTVDSLASPEIYITQHAGAAHAAYLITFA
;
A
#
# COMPACT_ATOMS: atom_id res chain seq x y z
N GLY A 1 14.28 55.38 63.67
CA GLY A 1 12.96 55.79 63.16
C GLY A 1 12.66 55.01 61.90
N ALA A 2 11.42 54.57 61.74
CA ALA A 2 10.97 53.50 60.85
C ALA A 2 10.97 53.80 59.32
N HIS A 3 10.90 52.68 58.58
CA HIS A 3 10.30 52.41 57.26
C HIS A 3 10.80 53.00 55.92
N SER A 4 11.00 52.05 54.99
CA SER A 4 10.73 52.00 53.51
C SER A 4 11.95 51.40 52.79
N GLY A 5 11.90 50.54 51.77
CA GLY A 5 10.86 49.94 50.93
C GLY A 5 11.53 49.43 49.63
N PHE A 6 10.97 48.38 49.02
CA PHE A 6 11.23 47.81 47.68
C PHE A 6 12.43 46.88 47.43
N GLY A 7 12.09 45.60 47.18
CA GLY A 7 12.92 44.58 46.55
C GLY A 7 12.50 44.35 45.09
N GLY A 8 13.47 43.94 44.26
CA GLY A 8 13.34 43.75 42.83
C GLY A 8 13.46 42.29 42.37
N ALA A 9 12.74 42.03 41.27
CA ALA A 9 13.00 41.12 40.14
C ALA A 9 13.59 39.72 40.40
N GLY A 10 12.76 38.69 40.15
CA GLY A 10 13.19 37.32 39.85
C GLY A 10 12.82 36.95 38.41
N GLN A 11 13.84 36.61 37.61
CA GLN A 11 13.71 35.91 36.33
C GLN A 11 13.52 34.41 36.58
N VAL A 12 12.58 33.77 35.88
CA VAL A 12 12.39 32.32 35.84
C VAL A 12 12.80 31.81 34.46
N THR A 13 13.78 30.91 34.42
CA THR A 13 14.23 30.17 33.23
C THR A 13 13.36 28.93 32.98
N PRO A 14 13.15 28.48 31.72
CA PRO A 14 12.40 27.27 31.42
C PRO A 14 13.24 25.99 31.63
N GLY A 15 12.57 24.95 32.12
CA GLY A 15 13.15 23.67 32.55
C GLY A 15 13.59 22.73 31.43
N SER A 16 14.56 21.89 31.81
CA SER A 16 15.27 20.87 31.02
C SER A 16 14.40 19.68 30.58
N PRO A 17 14.77 18.97 29.50
CA PRO A 17 14.13 17.71 29.10
C PRO A 17 14.57 16.53 29.98
N SER A 18 13.63 15.61 30.24
CA SER A 18 13.85 14.35 30.98
C SER A 18 14.84 13.40 30.27
N PRO A 19 15.60 12.58 31.02
CA PRO A 19 16.57 11.65 30.45
C PRO A 19 15.90 10.37 29.95
N ALA A 20 16.04 10.07 28.67
CA ALA A 20 15.72 8.76 28.11
C ALA A 20 16.87 7.76 28.41
N ALA A 21 16.53 6.51 28.73
CA ALA A 21 17.45 5.53 29.30
C ALA A 21 18.32 4.79 28.26
N ARG A 22 19.63 4.72 28.53
CA ARG A 22 20.59 3.88 27.79
C ARG A 22 20.23 2.39 27.95
N LEU A 23 20.27 1.64 26.86
CA LEU A 23 20.31 0.17 26.89
C LEU A 23 21.72 -0.26 27.33
N LEU A 24 21.82 -0.92 28.48
CA LEU A 24 23.06 -1.58 28.94
C LEU A 24 23.01 -3.07 28.55
N PRO A 25 24.13 -3.67 28.11
CA PRO A 25 24.18 -5.10 27.81
C PRO A 25 24.18 -5.95 29.10
N PRO A 26 23.60 -7.17 29.09
CA PRO A 26 23.62 -8.06 30.25
C PRO A 26 24.95 -8.82 30.40
N PRO A 27 25.28 -9.29 31.63
CA PRO A 27 26.52 -10.02 31.91
C PRO A 27 26.47 -11.48 31.41
N SER A 28 27.64 -12.02 31.11
CA SER A 28 27.90 -13.36 30.56
C SER A 28 27.50 -14.50 31.50
N ALA A 29 27.05 -15.61 30.91
CA ALA A 29 26.64 -16.84 31.58
C ALA A 29 27.79 -17.55 32.31
N VAL A 30 27.52 -18.04 33.53
CA VAL A 30 28.30 -19.07 34.24
C VAL A 30 27.36 -20.24 34.51
N GLY A 31 27.84 -21.46 34.26
CA GLY A 31 27.00 -22.64 34.06
C GLY A 31 26.72 -23.56 35.26
N LEU A 32 25.89 -24.56 34.94
CA LEU A 32 25.73 -25.92 35.48
C LEU A 32 25.36 -26.14 36.96
N GLY A 33 24.26 -26.87 37.18
CA GLY A 33 24.01 -27.57 38.45
C GLY A 33 22.61 -28.17 38.66
N GLN A 34 22.37 -29.37 38.12
CA GLN A 34 21.58 -30.52 38.63
C GLN A 34 20.12 -30.38 39.15
N GLY A 35 19.23 -31.23 38.60
CA GLY A 35 18.63 -32.34 39.38
C GLY A 35 17.12 -32.35 39.75
N LEU A 36 16.28 -32.92 38.87
CA LEU A 36 15.13 -33.85 39.13
C LEU A 36 13.90 -33.37 39.97
N PRO A 37 12.81 -34.17 40.11
CA PRO A 37 11.95 -34.92 39.15
C PRO A 37 10.46 -34.46 39.27
N GLY A 38 9.52 -34.62 38.33
CA GLY A 38 8.90 -35.85 37.82
C GLY A 38 7.39 -35.94 38.20
N SER A 39 6.53 -36.28 37.21
CA SER A 39 5.14 -36.82 37.33
C SER A 39 3.95 -35.82 37.17
N PRO A 40 2.72 -36.29 36.82
CA PRO A 40 2.32 -36.57 35.44
C PRO A 40 0.99 -35.92 35.02
N PHE A 41 0.74 -35.95 33.72
CA PHE A 41 -0.49 -35.52 33.05
C PHE A 41 -1.72 -36.36 33.47
N HIS A 42 -2.79 -35.68 33.89
CA HIS A 42 -4.16 -36.17 33.85
C HIS A 42 -4.98 -35.24 32.95
N GLY A 43 -5.50 -35.78 31.84
CA GLY A 43 -6.52 -35.09 31.02
C GLY A 43 -7.90 -35.16 31.68
N PRO A 44 -8.78 -34.17 31.49
CA PRO A 44 -10.18 -34.29 31.87
C PRO A 44 -11.09 -34.64 30.68
N PRO A 45 -12.30 -35.13 30.96
CA PRO A 45 -13.10 -35.93 30.03
C PRO A 45 -14.19 -35.13 29.30
N SER A 46 -14.68 -35.77 28.25
CA SER A 46 -15.84 -35.42 27.43
C SER A 46 -17.11 -35.20 28.27
N GLY A 47 -17.77 -34.07 28.04
CA GLY A 47 -19.12 -33.78 28.52
C GLY A 47 -19.94 -33.14 27.40
N SER A 48 -20.89 -33.89 26.86
CA SER A 48 -21.89 -33.41 25.91
C SER A 48 -22.93 -32.56 26.63
N LEU A 49 -23.13 -31.33 26.19
CA LEU A 49 -24.34 -30.56 26.48
C LEU A 49 -24.90 -30.04 25.16
N GLY A 50 -26.14 -30.45 24.88
CA GLY A 50 -26.87 -30.14 23.67
C GLY A 50 -27.19 -28.65 23.54
N LEU A 51 -27.12 -28.17 22.30
CA LEU A 51 -27.60 -26.85 21.90
C LEU A 51 -29.01 -26.99 21.29
N PRO A 52 -29.97 -26.12 21.66
CA PRO A 52 -31.26 -26.06 20.97
C PRO A 52 -31.16 -25.31 19.63
N ALA A 53 -31.91 -25.79 18.65
CA ALA A 53 -32.01 -25.23 17.30
C ALA A 53 -32.69 -23.85 17.25
N PRO A 54 -32.34 -22.98 16.28
CA PRO A 54 -33.00 -21.69 16.09
C PRO A 54 -34.34 -21.83 15.32
N PRO A 55 -35.33 -20.93 15.57
CA PRO A 55 -36.62 -20.94 14.89
C PRO A 55 -36.56 -20.36 13.46
N PRO A 56 -37.56 -20.65 12.61
CA PRO A 56 -37.54 -20.31 11.18
C PRO A 56 -37.86 -18.83 10.91
N ALA A 57 -37.25 -18.28 9.86
CA ALA A 57 -37.43 -16.90 9.40
C ALA A 57 -38.81 -16.68 8.74
N PRO A 58 -39.45 -15.51 8.94
CA PRO A 58 -40.67 -15.14 8.22
C PRO A 58 -40.37 -14.61 6.81
N GLY A 59 -41.25 -14.98 5.87
CA GLY A 59 -41.11 -14.77 4.42
C GLY A 59 -41.25 -13.32 3.94
N SER A 60 -40.63 -13.05 2.81
CA SER A 60 -40.68 -11.77 2.09
C SER A 60 -41.94 -11.66 1.21
N PRO A 61 -42.67 -10.54 1.22
CA PRO A 61 -43.70 -10.28 0.22
C PRO A 61 -43.09 -9.72 -1.07
N ALA A 62 -43.61 -10.20 -2.20
CA ALA A 62 -43.29 -9.81 -3.56
C ALA A 62 -43.63 -8.33 -3.84
N TRP A 63 -42.70 -7.60 -4.45
CA TRP A 63 -42.92 -6.26 -4.99
C TRP A 63 -43.12 -6.31 -6.50
N GLN A 64 -44.30 -5.86 -6.93
CA GLN A 64 -44.71 -5.65 -8.32
C GLN A 64 -44.14 -4.33 -8.86
N ARG A 65 -43.64 -4.33 -10.10
CA ARG A 65 -43.21 -3.13 -10.84
C ARG A 65 -44.43 -2.36 -11.39
N PRO A 66 -44.53 -1.03 -11.22
CA PRO A 66 -45.41 -0.20 -12.03
C PRO A 66 -44.73 0.28 -13.32
N LYS A 67 -45.56 0.43 -14.36
CA LYS A 67 -45.23 0.84 -15.73
C LYS A 67 -44.98 2.36 -15.82
N SER A 68 -44.08 2.77 -16.71
CA SER A 68 -43.88 4.17 -17.13
C SER A 68 -44.68 4.48 -18.41
N PRO A 69 -45.21 5.71 -18.58
CA PRO A 69 -45.64 6.23 -19.88
C PRO A 69 -44.62 7.21 -20.49
N SER A 70 -44.84 7.48 -21.77
CA SER A 70 -43.95 7.97 -22.81
C SER A 70 -43.96 9.50 -23.07
N ARG A 71 -42.80 10.00 -23.52
CA ARG A 71 -42.47 11.00 -24.58
C ARG A 71 -43.10 12.42 -24.67
N GLY A 72 -42.20 13.37 -24.96
CA GLY A 72 -42.35 14.64 -25.73
C GLY A 72 -41.33 15.69 -25.24
N GLY A 73 -40.20 16.00 -25.91
CA GLY A 73 -40.01 16.92 -27.07
C GLY A 73 -40.00 18.40 -26.59
N SER A 74 -39.09 19.34 -26.89
CA SER A 74 -38.01 19.51 -27.89
C SER A 74 -37.35 20.93 -27.73
N GLY A 75 -36.08 21.10 -28.17
CA GLY A 75 -35.39 22.37 -28.59
C GLY A 75 -34.82 23.29 -27.48
N ASP A 76 -33.62 23.90 -27.55
CA ASP A 76 -32.65 24.12 -28.63
C ASP A 76 -31.23 24.43 -28.08
N SER A 77 -30.25 24.35 -28.98
CA SER A 77 -28.81 24.22 -28.79
C SER A 77 -28.02 25.53 -29.01
N MET A 78 -26.82 25.64 -28.42
CA MET A 78 -25.65 26.29 -29.05
C MET A 78 -24.34 26.01 -28.27
N SER A 79 -23.40 25.26 -28.87
CA SER A 79 -21.95 25.43 -28.67
C SER A 79 -21.17 24.70 -29.78
N THR A 80 -20.05 25.30 -30.19
CA THR A 80 -19.36 25.12 -31.47
C THR A 80 -18.01 24.40 -31.36
N THR A 81 -17.74 23.54 -32.35
CA THR A 81 -16.46 23.39 -33.11
C THR A 81 -15.25 22.66 -32.53
N ALA A 82 -15.43 21.72 -31.60
CA ALA A 82 -14.42 20.67 -31.34
C ALA A 82 -14.96 19.23 -31.52
N SER A 83 -16.23 19.08 -31.90
CA SER A 83 -16.96 17.81 -31.80
C SER A 83 -17.21 17.08 -33.13
N SER A 84 -16.88 17.67 -34.28
CA SER A 84 -17.37 17.14 -35.56
C SER A 84 -16.81 15.77 -35.96
N GLU A 85 -15.61 15.39 -35.51
CA GLU A 85 -15.01 14.07 -35.82
C GLU A 85 -15.41 13.00 -34.78
N ASP A 86 -15.49 13.36 -33.49
CA ASP A 86 -15.96 12.46 -32.41
C ASP A 86 -17.48 12.19 -32.48
N ASP A 87 -18.25 13.17 -32.97
CA ASP A 87 -19.69 13.03 -33.24
C ASP A 87 -19.92 12.15 -34.49
N ALA A 88 -19.11 12.29 -35.54
CA ALA A 88 -19.18 11.46 -36.74
C ALA A 88 -18.86 9.98 -36.45
N LEU A 89 -17.78 9.72 -35.70
CA LEU A 89 -17.45 8.36 -35.24
C LEU A 89 -18.54 7.79 -34.32
N GLY A 90 -19.16 8.64 -33.49
CA GLY A 90 -20.30 8.27 -32.64
C GLY A 90 -21.54 7.83 -33.44
N ASP A 91 -21.88 8.56 -34.50
CA ASP A 91 -23.03 8.27 -35.36
C ASP A 91 -22.82 7.01 -36.21
N ASP A 92 -21.60 6.75 -36.67
CA ASP A 92 -21.24 5.52 -37.38
C ASP A 92 -21.32 4.29 -36.46
N MET A 93 -20.81 4.41 -35.23
CA MET A 93 -20.87 3.32 -34.25
C MET A 93 -22.30 3.02 -33.78
N LEU A 94 -23.13 4.06 -33.62
CA LEU A 94 -24.55 3.89 -33.30
C LEU A 94 -25.32 3.26 -34.46
N SER A 95 -24.95 3.56 -35.70
CA SER A 95 -25.50 2.92 -36.90
C SER A 95 -25.12 1.43 -36.96
N LEU A 96 -23.89 1.08 -36.58
CA LEU A 96 -23.46 -0.31 -36.44
C LEU A 96 -24.21 -1.05 -35.33
N CYS A 97 -24.44 -0.40 -34.18
CA CYS A 97 -25.21 -0.99 -33.08
C CYS A 97 -26.65 -1.32 -33.49
N ARG A 98 -27.29 -0.44 -34.28
CA ARG A 98 -28.62 -0.67 -34.85
C ARG A 98 -28.64 -1.78 -35.90
N LEU A 99 -27.54 -1.99 -36.62
CA LEU A 99 -27.41 -3.10 -37.57
C LEU A 99 -27.32 -4.45 -36.85
N ILE A 100 -26.69 -4.47 -35.67
CA ILE A 100 -26.54 -5.68 -34.85
C ILE A 100 -27.84 -6.02 -34.10
N ASP A 101 -28.51 -5.02 -33.53
CA ASP A 101 -29.75 -5.15 -32.74
C ASP A 101 -30.97 -5.40 -33.64
N THR A 102 -31.14 -6.65 -34.06
CA THR A 102 -32.22 -7.06 -34.95
C THR A 102 -33.61 -7.02 -34.31
N ASP A 103 -33.69 -7.12 -32.97
CA ASP A 103 -34.96 -7.05 -32.24
C ASP A 103 -35.38 -5.62 -31.86
N GLY A 104 -34.51 -4.64 -32.09
CA GLY A 104 -34.76 -3.21 -31.87
C GLY A 104 -34.93 -2.85 -30.39
N SER A 105 -34.40 -3.67 -29.48
CA SER A 105 -34.53 -3.47 -28.04
C SER A 105 -33.70 -2.30 -27.49
N GLY A 106 -32.81 -1.72 -28.30
CA GLY A 106 -31.83 -0.72 -27.88
C GLY A 106 -30.68 -1.33 -27.09
N SER A 107 -30.45 -2.64 -27.21
CA SER A 107 -29.38 -3.39 -26.54
C SER A 107 -29.01 -4.64 -27.32
N ILE A 108 -27.72 -4.87 -27.51
CA ILE A 108 -27.17 -5.99 -28.27
C ILE A 108 -27.10 -7.24 -27.38
N SER A 109 -27.74 -8.33 -27.79
CA SER A 109 -27.52 -9.66 -27.22
C SER A 109 -26.34 -10.38 -27.88
N GLN A 110 -25.83 -11.41 -27.21
CA GLN A 110 -24.73 -12.21 -27.74
C GLN A 110 -25.09 -12.89 -29.07
N LEU A 111 -26.31 -13.41 -29.18
CA LEU A 111 -26.80 -14.07 -30.39
C LEU A 111 -26.91 -13.09 -31.57
N GLU A 112 -27.32 -11.85 -31.28
CA GLU A 112 -27.39 -10.77 -32.27
C GLU A 112 -26.01 -10.37 -32.76
N LEU A 113 -25.03 -10.22 -31.86
CA LEU A 113 -23.65 -9.93 -32.22
C LEU A 113 -23.04 -11.04 -33.08
N ILE A 114 -23.20 -12.30 -32.66
CA ILE A 114 -22.76 -13.47 -33.43
C ILE A 114 -23.43 -13.49 -34.81
N THR A 115 -24.74 -13.24 -34.87
CA THR A 115 -25.48 -13.26 -36.14
C THR A 115 -25.05 -12.13 -37.07
N ALA A 116 -24.78 -10.95 -36.52
CA ALA A 116 -24.35 -9.78 -37.28
C ALA A 116 -22.92 -9.95 -37.81
N VAL A 117 -21.98 -10.42 -36.98
CA VAL A 117 -20.61 -10.80 -37.39
C VAL A 117 -20.66 -11.87 -38.49
N ARG A 118 -21.64 -12.78 -38.45
CA ARG A 118 -21.80 -13.80 -39.48
C ARG A 118 -22.36 -13.31 -40.82
N LYS A 119 -23.18 -12.25 -40.80
CA LYS A 119 -23.91 -11.74 -41.97
C LYS A 119 -23.26 -10.53 -42.62
N HIS A 120 -22.51 -9.75 -41.85
CA HIS A 120 -21.99 -8.46 -42.26
C HIS A 120 -20.46 -8.44 -42.06
N PRO A 121 -19.68 -8.56 -43.15
CA PRO A 121 -18.21 -8.49 -43.09
C PRO A 121 -17.71 -7.21 -42.41
N ASP A 122 -18.42 -6.11 -42.58
CA ASP A 122 -18.09 -4.80 -42.01
C ASP A 122 -18.24 -4.79 -40.48
N VAL A 123 -19.24 -5.52 -39.95
CA VAL A 123 -19.40 -5.73 -38.50
C VAL A 123 -18.27 -6.61 -37.98
N ALA A 124 -17.91 -7.67 -38.69
CA ALA A 124 -16.80 -8.55 -38.30
C ALA A 124 -15.46 -7.81 -38.25
N ALA A 125 -15.15 -7.03 -39.30
CA ALA A 125 -13.91 -6.25 -39.39
C ALA A 125 -13.80 -5.17 -38.30
N PHE A 126 -14.94 -4.60 -37.89
CA PHE A 126 -14.99 -3.57 -36.85
C PHE A 126 -14.88 -4.16 -35.44
N VAL A 127 -15.65 -5.22 -35.17
CA VAL A 127 -15.80 -5.82 -33.84
C VAL A 127 -14.61 -6.73 -33.50
N LEU A 128 -13.97 -7.33 -34.51
CA LEU A 128 -12.82 -8.23 -34.38
C LEU A 128 -11.70 -7.86 -35.37
N PRO A 129 -10.99 -6.73 -35.16
CA PRO A 129 -9.94 -6.28 -36.06
C PRO A 129 -8.72 -7.22 -35.98
N GLY A 130 -8.61 -8.16 -36.93
CA GLY A 130 -7.55 -9.18 -36.98
C GLY A 130 -7.93 -10.46 -37.74
N LEU A 131 -9.22 -10.74 -37.89
CA LEU A 131 -9.70 -11.81 -38.77
C LEU A 131 -9.59 -11.39 -40.24
N GLY A 132 -8.77 -12.08 -41.03
CA GLY A 132 -8.58 -11.78 -42.44
C GLY A 132 -9.88 -11.92 -43.26
N PRO A 133 -10.08 -11.19 -44.38
CA PRO A 133 -11.32 -11.21 -45.19
C PRO A 133 -11.68 -12.56 -45.86
N GLY A 134 -11.11 -13.68 -45.44
CA GLY A 134 -11.31 -15.00 -46.03
C GLY A 134 -11.21 -16.16 -45.04
N GLU A 135 -11.01 -15.92 -43.74
CA GLU A 135 -11.11 -16.99 -42.74
C GLU A 135 -12.59 -17.23 -42.41
N CYS A 136 -13.03 -18.46 -42.64
CA CYS A 136 -14.43 -18.88 -42.59
C CYS A 136 -15.19 -18.27 -41.40
N VAL A 137 -16.16 -17.42 -41.71
CA VAL A 137 -17.23 -16.84 -40.86
C VAL A 137 -18.13 -17.92 -40.20
N HIS A 138 -17.68 -19.18 -40.21
CA HIS A 138 -18.36 -20.38 -39.74
C HIS A 138 -17.47 -21.24 -38.81
N GLY A 139 -16.33 -20.72 -38.32
CA GLY A 139 -15.43 -21.45 -37.42
C GLY A 139 -15.72 -21.24 -35.94
N GLU A 140 -15.43 -22.25 -35.12
CA GLU A 140 -15.47 -22.24 -33.65
C GLU A 140 -14.69 -21.05 -33.06
N ARG A 141 -13.54 -20.71 -33.68
CA ARG A 141 -12.71 -19.54 -33.33
C ARG A 141 -13.44 -18.19 -33.42
N THR A 142 -14.37 -18.03 -34.38
CA THR A 142 -15.17 -16.80 -34.48
C THR A 142 -16.20 -16.73 -33.35
N PHE A 143 -16.71 -17.86 -32.88
CA PHE A 143 -17.62 -17.89 -31.74
C PHE A 143 -16.90 -17.53 -30.45
N ASP A 144 -15.72 -18.12 -30.22
CA ASP A 144 -14.91 -17.84 -29.03
C ASP A 144 -14.50 -16.36 -28.97
N ALA A 145 -14.04 -15.79 -30.10
CA ALA A 145 -13.65 -14.38 -30.16
C ALA A 145 -14.83 -13.41 -29.94
N VAL A 146 -16.04 -13.74 -30.44
CA VAL A 146 -17.24 -12.94 -30.17
C VAL A 146 -17.71 -13.10 -28.72
N ASP A 147 -17.61 -14.29 -28.14
CA ASP A 147 -17.97 -14.56 -26.74
C ASP A 147 -17.05 -13.80 -25.77
N GLU A 148 -15.74 -13.89 -25.96
CA GLU A 148 -14.74 -13.16 -25.17
C GLU A 148 -14.97 -11.65 -25.21
N LEU A 149 -15.19 -11.09 -26.41
CA LEU A 149 -15.51 -9.68 -26.57
C LEU A 149 -16.84 -9.30 -25.92
N PHE A 150 -17.88 -10.13 -26.10
CA PHE A 150 -19.19 -9.85 -25.51
C PHE A 150 -19.14 -9.87 -23.99
N GLU A 151 -18.41 -10.81 -23.38
CA GLU A 151 -18.18 -10.85 -21.93
C GLU A 151 -17.37 -9.64 -21.44
N ALA A 152 -16.34 -9.23 -22.19
CA ALA A 152 -15.54 -8.05 -21.86
C ALA A 152 -16.38 -6.75 -21.84
N ILE A 153 -17.36 -6.62 -22.73
CA ILE A 153 -18.23 -5.44 -22.80
C ILE A 153 -19.42 -5.55 -21.83
N SER A 154 -19.98 -6.75 -21.67
CA SER A 154 -21.20 -6.96 -20.89
C SER A 154 -20.96 -7.03 -19.39
N GLY A 155 -19.77 -7.48 -18.96
CA GLY A 155 -19.46 -7.73 -17.56
C GLY A 155 -20.38 -8.77 -16.94
N GLY A 156 -20.62 -9.90 -17.64
CA GLY A 156 -21.51 -10.97 -17.22
C GLY A 156 -23.01 -10.70 -17.40
N LYS A 157 -23.38 -9.71 -18.22
CA LYS A 157 -24.79 -9.37 -18.51
C LYS A 157 -25.24 -9.99 -19.83
N GLN A 158 -26.48 -10.46 -19.85
CA GLN A 158 -27.07 -11.11 -21.04
C GLN A 158 -27.28 -10.15 -22.24
N ARG A 159 -27.23 -8.83 -22.03
CA ARG A 159 -27.39 -7.79 -23.07
C ARG A 159 -26.53 -6.56 -22.78
N VAL A 160 -26.02 -5.93 -23.84
CA VAL A 160 -25.18 -4.74 -23.81
C VAL A 160 -25.94 -3.53 -24.36
N LYS A 161 -26.07 -2.45 -23.58
CA LYS A 161 -26.64 -1.19 -24.07
C LYS A 161 -25.69 -0.53 -25.07
N TYR A 162 -26.23 0.17 -26.07
CA TYR A 162 -25.41 0.88 -27.07
C TYR A 162 -24.39 1.83 -26.44
N SER A 163 -24.76 2.54 -25.36
CA SER A 163 -23.83 3.45 -24.67
C SER A 163 -22.60 2.75 -24.10
N HIS A 164 -22.74 1.50 -23.65
CA HIS A 164 -21.62 0.70 -23.13
C HIS A 164 -20.77 0.12 -24.27
N PHE A 165 -21.42 -0.35 -25.34
CA PHE A 165 -20.75 -0.81 -26.54
C PHE A 165 -19.89 0.30 -27.14
N VAL A 166 -20.46 1.50 -27.33
CA VAL A 166 -19.75 2.67 -27.89
C VAL A 166 -18.63 3.15 -26.97
N ALA A 167 -18.86 3.20 -25.65
CA ALA A 167 -17.82 3.62 -24.71
C ALA A 167 -16.60 2.68 -24.69
N HIS A 168 -16.82 1.37 -24.86
CA HIS A 168 -15.74 0.38 -24.91
C HIS A 168 -14.81 0.62 -26.10
N PHE A 169 -15.35 0.74 -27.31
CA PHE A 169 -14.54 0.95 -28.51
C PHE A 169 -13.93 2.36 -28.58
N ARG A 170 -14.59 3.39 -28.02
CA ARG A 170 -13.98 4.72 -27.85
C ARG A 170 -12.76 4.68 -26.93
N ARG A 171 -12.86 3.93 -25.83
CA ARG A 171 -11.75 3.72 -24.91
C ARG A 171 -10.61 2.96 -25.61
N MET A 172 -10.90 1.91 -26.36
CA MET A 172 -9.89 1.20 -27.17
C MET A 172 -9.21 2.11 -28.20
N ALA A 173 -9.96 2.99 -28.88
CA ALA A 173 -9.42 3.94 -29.83
C ALA A 173 -8.53 5.01 -29.16
N ALA A 174 -8.94 5.50 -27.98
CA ALA A 174 -8.14 6.43 -27.18
C ALA A 174 -6.87 5.77 -26.61
N ASP A 175 -6.96 4.52 -26.16
CA ASP A 175 -5.82 3.73 -25.68
C ASP A 175 -4.86 3.39 -26.84
N ALA A 176 -5.38 3.18 -28.06
CA ALA A 176 -4.55 3.00 -29.27
C ALA A 176 -3.84 4.29 -29.71
N ALA A 177 -4.41 5.47 -29.42
CA ALA A 177 -3.83 6.78 -29.75
C ALA A 177 -2.76 7.26 -28.74
N ALA A 178 -2.68 6.66 -27.55
CA ALA A 178 -1.82 7.10 -26.45
C ALA A 178 -0.56 6.23 -26.20
N ALA A 179 -0.28 5.21 -27.02
CA ALA A 179 0.78 4.24 -26.76
C ALA A 179 2.17 4.67 -27.32
N PRO A 180 3.29 4.40 -26.61
CA PRO A 180 4.64 4.61 -27.14
C PRO A 180 4.92 3.69 -28.34
N PRO A 181 5.36 4.21 -29.51
CA PRO A 181 5.46 3.43 -30.75
C PRO A 181 6.48 2.29 -30.72
N GLU A 182 7.43 2.28 -29.78
CA GLU A 182 8.51 1.29 -29.71
C GLU A 182 8.04 -0.10 -29.23
N LEU A 183 7.27 -0.20 -28.15
CA LEU A 183 6.86 -1.48 -27.56
C LEU A 183 5.88 -2.24 -28.45
N ARG A 184 4.98 -1.52 -29.13
CA ARG A 184 4.05 -2.10 -30.10
C ARG A 184 4.78 -2.66 -31.33
N ASN A 185 5.87 -2.02 -31.75
CA ASN A 185 6.72 -2.55 -32.81
C ASN A 185 7.46 -3.81 -32.37
N ILE A 186 7.96 -3.85 -31.13
CA ILE A 186 8.64 -5.05 -30.60
C ILE A 186 7.64 -6.20 -30.40
N TYR A 187 6.43 -5.93 -29.93
CA TYR A 187 5.38 -6.95 -29.82
C TYR A 187 5.06 -7.59 -31.16
N ARG A 188 4.94 -6.80 -32.24
CA ARG A 188 4.75 -7.30 -33.60
C ARG A 188 5.91 -8.16 -34.11
N LEU A 189 7.13 -7.93 -33.64
CA LEU A 189 8.28 -8.79 -33.97
C LEU A 189 8.19 -10.15 -33.28
N ILE A 190 7.47 -10.22 -32.15
CA ILE A 190 7.26 -11.44 -31.40
C ILE A 190 6.05 -12.21 -31.94
N ASP A 191 4.93 -11.52 -32.16
CA ASP A 191 3.70 -12.02 -32.77
C ASP A 191 3.87 -12.22 -34.28
N ALA A 192 4.76 -13.14 -34.65
CA ALA A 192 5.15 -13.36 -36.04
C ALA A 192 4.02 -13.93 -36.90
N ASP A 193 3.05 -14.63 -36.30
CA ASP A 193 1.85 -15.12 -36.98
C ASP A 193 0.74 -14.05 -37.10
N GLY A 194 0.92 -12.89 -36.45
CA GLY A 194 -0.04 -11.78 -36.47
C GLY A 194 -1.36 -12.10 -35.80
N SER A 195 -1.40 -13.12 -34.92
CA SER A 195 -2.62 -13.57 -34.25
C SER A 195 -3.12 -12.61 -33.18
N GLY A 196 -2.33 -11.59 -32.81
CA GLY A 196 -2.63 -10.67 -31.73
C GLY A 196 -2.36 -11.26 -30.33
N THR A 197 -1.79 -12.48 -30.28
CA THR A 197 -1.43 -13.17 -29.03
C THR A 197 -0.08 -13.86 -29.18
N VAL A 198 0.80 -13.73 -28.19
CA VAL A 198 2.13 -14.34 -28.23
C VAL A 198 2.13 -15.66 -27.47
N SER A 199 2.56 -16.73 -28.13
CA SER A 199 2.91 -17.99 -27.50
C SER A 199 4.36 -18.02 -26.99
N LYS A 200 4.64 -19.00 -26.13
CA LYS A 200 5.99 -19.22 -25.61
C LYS A 200 7.01 -19.54 -26.71
N LEU A 201 6.59 -20.27 -27.74
CA LEU A 201 7.45 -20.60 -28.89
C LEU A 201 7.78 -19.34 -29.69
N GLU A 202 6.79 -18.48 -29.92
CA GLU A 202 6.97 -17.20 -30.62
C GLU A 202 7.92 -16.27 -29.88
N LEU A 203 7.78 -16.15 -28.56
CA LEU A 203 8.72 -15.37 -27.74
C LEU A 203 10.14 -15.94 -27.83
N HIS A 204 10.28 -17.26 -27.74
CA HIS A 204 11.59 -17.93 -27.83
C HIS A 204 12.25 -17.75 -29.19
N GLU A 205 11.51 -17.94 -30.27
CA GLU A 205 12.02 -17.74 -31.62
C GLU A 205 12.36 -16.28 -31.90
N ALA A 206 11.54 -15.34 -31.42
CA ALA A 206 11.79 -13.91 -31.59
C ALA A 206 13.04 -13.46 -30.84
N VAL A 207 13.29 -13.99 -29.64
CA VAL A 207 14.54 -13.75 -28.89
C VAL A 207 15.76 -14.30 -29.64
N GLN A 208 15.65 -15.41 -30.33
CA GLN A 208 16.75 -15.95 -31.15
C GLN A 208 16.99 -15.15 -32.43
N ARG A 209 15.93 -14.63 -33.07
CA ARG A 209 15.99 -13.99 -34.39
C ARG A 209 16.24 -12.48 -34.33
N HIS A 210 15.78 -11.80 -33.28
CA HIS A 210 15.78 -10.35 -33.20
C HIS A 210 16.54 -9.86 -31.97
N GLN A 211 17.69 -9.22 -32.21
CA GLN A 211 18.53 -8.64 -31.16
C GLN A 211 17.78 -7.65 -30.25
N VAL A 212 16.84 -6.88 -30.82
CA VAL A 212 16.02 -5.93 -30.06
C VAL A 212 15.06 -6.64 -29.09
N VAL A 213 14.47 -7.78 -29.51
CA VAL A 213 13.62 -8.62 -28.66
C VAL A 213 14.47 -9.25 -27.57
N ALA A 214 15.64 -9.81 -27.92
CA ALA A 214 16.56 -10.41 -26.97
C ALA A 214 17.03 -9.41 -25.90
N GLN A 215 17.35 -8.18 -26.30
CA GLN A 215 17.77 -7.13 -25.38
C GLN A 215 16.62 -6.71 -24.44
N LEU A 216 15.38 -6.64 -24.93
CA LEU A 216 14.22 -6.31 -24.11
C LEU A 216 13.87 -7.43 -23.11
N VAL A 217 13.88 -8.68 -23.56
CA VAL A 217 13.45 -9.86 -22.80
C VAL A 217 14.54 -10.35 -21.83
N LEU A 218 15.82 -10.30 -22.23
CA LEU A 218 16.96 -10.84 -21.48
C LEU A 218 17.90 -9.77 -20.87
N GLY A 219 17.70 -8.49 -21.19
CA GLY A 219 18.51 -7.38 -20.69
C GLY A 219 19.98 -7.41 -21.14
N ASN A 220 20.89 -6.94 -20.26
CA ASN A 220 22.34 -6.81 -20.52
C ASN A 220 23.10 -8.15 -20.69
N ARG A 221 22.40 -9.30 -20.70
CA ARG A 221 23.00 -10.63 -20.80
C ARG A 221 23.17 -11.13 -22.24
N HIS A 222 22.77 -10.35 -23.25
CA HIS A 222 22.88 -10.71 -24.67
C HIS A 222 24.32 -10.99 -25.16
N GLY A 223 25.34 -10.61 -24.39
CA GLY A 223 26.75 -10.87 -24.70
C GLY A 223 27.36 -12.14 -24.08
N ALA A 224 26.62 -12.89 -23.25
CA ALA A 224 27.07 -14.18 -22.73
C ALA A 224 26.57 -15.30 -23.65
N ILE A 225 27.46 -16.23 -24.05
CA ILE A 225 27.07 -17.43 -24.78
C ILE A 225 26.21 -18.28 -23.85
N LEU A 226 24.89 -18.13 -23.94
CA LEU A 226 23.92 -19.04 -23.32
C LEU A 226 23.78 -20.26 -24.22
N ASP A 227 23.77 -21.46 -23.65
CA ASP A 227 23.39 -22.65 -24.40
C ASP A 227 21.86 -22.65 -24.68
N ALA A 228 21.43 -23.52 -25.59
CA ALA A 228 20.05 -23.54 -26.07
C ALA A 228 19.02 -23.93 -25.00
N GLU A 229 19.42 -24.72 -24.00
CA GLU A 229 18.55 -25.12 -22.89
C GLU A 229 18.36 -23.96 -21.90
N ASP A 230 19.44 -23.25 -21.57
CA ASP A 230 19.40 -22.09 -20.68
C ASP A 230 18.61 -20.92 -21.28
N LEU A 231 18.74 -20.68 -22.58
CA LEU A 231 17.95 -19.67 -23.28
C LEU A 231 16.45 -19.99 -23.22
N PHE A 232 16.09 -21.27 -23.36
CA PHE A 232 14.71 -21.71 -23.33
C PHE A 232 14.06 -21.53 -21.95
N ASP A 233 14.78 -21.84 -20.88
CA ASP A 233 14.30 -21.67 -19.50
C ASP A 233 14.15 -20.19 -19.09
N GLU A 234 15.07 -19.33 -19.52
CA GLU A 234 14.98 -17.90 -19.24
C GLU A 234 13.78 -17.27 -19.98
N VAL A 235 13.62 -17.57 -21.28
CA VAL A 235 12.45 -17.12 -22.05
C VAL A 235 11.17 -17.68 -21.46
N ARG A 236 11.17 -18.93 -20.98
CA ARG A 236 10.02 -19.52 -20.28
C ARG A 236 9.64 -18.74 -19.04
N SER A 237 10.60 -18.38 -18.19
CA SER A 237 10.33 -17.61 -16.97
C SER A 237 9.73 -16.25 -17.30
N VAL A 238 10.32 -15.52 -18.26
CA VAL A 238 9.80 -14.21 -18.67
C VAL A 238 8.41 -14.33 -19.31
N PHE A 239 8.18 -15.39 -20.11
CA PHE A 239 6.87 -15.70 -20.66
C PHE A 239 5.83 -15.89 -19.55
N GLU A 240 6.15 -16.70 -18.53
CA GLU A 240 5.25 -16.99 -17.41
C GLU A 240 4.91 -15.71 -16.61
N ASP A 241 5.89 -14.82 -16.44
CA ASP A 241 5.70 -13.54 -15.77
C ASP A 241 4.80 -12.57 -16.56
N ILE A 242 4.99 -12.47 -17.89
CA ILE A 242 4.13 -11.65 -18.76
C ILE A 242 2.72 -12.25 -18.81
N ALA A 243 2.63 -13.55 -19.06
CA ALA A 243 1.37 -14.24 -19.26
C ALA A 243 0.56 -14.39 -17.97
N SER A 244 1.18 -14.22 -16.79
CA SER A 244 0.52 -14.34 -15.49
C SER A 244 -0.28 -15.65 -15.35
N GLY A 245 0.27 -16.75 -15.89
CA GLY A 245 -0.36 -18.08 -15.90
C GLY A 245 -1.22 -18.41 -17.13
N LYS A 246 -1.41 -17.49 -18.08
CA LYS A 246 -2.06 -17.77 -19.37
C LYS A 246 -1.14 -18.60 -20.30
N LYS A 247 -1.73 -19.31 -21.27
CA LYS A 247 -0.98 -20.07 -22.30
C LYS A 247 -0.42 -19.20 -23.43
N ARG A 248 -1.01 -18.02 -23.64
CA ARG A 248 -0.59 -16.96 -24.57
C ARG A 248 -0.86 -15.61 -23.89
N PHE A 249 -0.15 -14.56 -24.29
CA PHE A 249 -0.37 -13.21 -23.75
C PHE A 249 -0.65 -12.19 -24.85
N GLU A 250 -1.50 -11.22 -24.55
CA GLU A 250 -1.88 -10.15 -25.48
C GLU A 250 -0.96 -8.93 -25.33
N TYR A 251 -1.08 -7.97 -26.25
CA TYR A 251 -0.30 -6.72 -26.17
C TYR A 251 -0.50 -6.00 -24.84
N ALA A 252 -1.71 -6.03 -24.26
CA ALA A 252 -1.99 -5.42 -22.96
C ALA A 252 -1.20 -6.07 -21.81
N ASP A 253 -1.02 -7.39 -21.84
CA ASP A 253 -0.21 -8.13 -20.86
C ASP A 253 1.28 -7.78 -21.02
N PHE A 254 1.75 -7.75 -22.28
CA PHE A 254 3.12 -7.37 -22.65
C PHE A 254 3.47 -5.92 -22.28
N GLU A 255 2.57 -4.99 -22.56
CA GLU A 255 2.70 -3.57 -22.19
C GLU A 255 2.56 -3.37 -20.69
N SER A 256 1.70 -4.12 -20.00
CA SER A 256 1.65 -4.08 -18.53
C SER A 256 2.97 -4.55 -17.92
N PHE A 257 3.61 -5.58 -18.46
CA PHE A 257 4.90 -6.08 -17.98
C PHE A 257 6.06 -5.14 -18.33
N PHE A 258 6.29 -4.83 -19.61
CA PHE A 258 7.44 -4.03 -20.05
C PHE A 258 7.21 -2.52 -19.94
N GLY A 259 5.97 -2.07 -20.13
CA GLY A 259 5.56 -0.69 -19.89
C GLY A 259 5.65 -0.35 -18.40
N ARG A 260 5.22 -1.22 -17.46
CA ARG A 260 5.52 -1.00 -16.04
C ARG A 260 6.98 -1.19 -15.71
N THR A 261 7.74 -2.11 -16.30
CA THR A 261 9.17 -2.22 -15.98
C THR A 261 9.95 -0.94 -16.35
N ARG A 262 9.61 -0.27 -17.46
CA ARG A 262 10.14 1.07 -17.81
C ARG A 262 9.56 2.19 -16.94
N VAL A 263 8.31 2.08 -16.49
CA VAL A 263 7.61 3.08 -15.66
C VAL A 263 7.83 2.88 -14.15
N VAL A 264 8.38 1.74 -13.72
CA VAL A 264 8.73 1.43 -12.32
C VAL A 264 10.16 1.87 -12.01
N ASP A 265 11.02 1.98 -13.03
CA ASP A 265 12.35 2.61 -12.94
C ASP A 265 12.29 4.15 -13.07
N ALA A 266 11.13 4.71 -13.37
CA ALA A 266 10.85 6.14 -13.27
C ALA A 266 9.86 6.37 -12.10
N PRO A 267 10.04 7.39 -11.24
CA PRO A 267 9.00 7.72 -10.28
C PRO A 267 7.75 8.10 -11.05
N VAL A 268 6.69 7.28 -10.97
CA VAL A 268 5.37 7.67 -11.46
C VAL A 268 4.92 8.82 -10.56
N GLY A 269 5.16 10.05 -11.03
CA GLY A 269 4.63 11.26 -10.43
C GLY A 269 3.12 11.28 -10.55
N ARG A 270 2.41 10.52 -9.70
CA ARG A 270 1.00 10.77 -9.43
C ARG A 270 0.93 12.12 -8.75
N ALA A 271 0.02 12.98 -9.22
CA ALA A 271 -0.10 14.36 -8.78
C ALA A 271 -0.16 14.42 -7.25
N GLN A 272 0.95 14.87 -6.64
CA GLN A 272 0.99 15.24 -5.24
C GLN A 272 -0.05 16.33 -5.02
N VAL A 273 -0.74 16.30 -3.87
CA VAL A 273 -1.72 17.34 -3.55
C VAL A 273 -1.01 18.68 -3.55
N ASP A 274 -1.43 19.59 -4.43
CA ASP A 274 -0.95 20.96 -4.43
C ASP A 274 -1.53 21.67 -3.20
N ARG A 275 -0.73 21.68 -2.12
CA ARG A 275 -1.10 22.29 -0.84
C ARG A 275 -1.47 23.76 -1.01
N SER A 276 -0.81 24.47 -1.93
CA SER A 276 -1.07 25.88 -2.22
C SER A 276 -2.44 26.12 -2.86
N ALA A 277 -3.00 25.14 -3.57
CA ALA A 277 -4.37 25.21 -4.09
C ALA A 277 -5.41 24.66 -3.09
N ALA A 278 -4.99 23.95 -2.05
CA ALA A 278 -5.87 23.26 -1.12
C ALA A 278 -6.42 24.19 -0.02
N ARG A 279 -7.75 24.17 0.17
CA ARG A 279 -8.50 25.00 1.12
C ARG A 279 -8.96 24.16 2.31
N VAL A 280 -8.44 24.46 3.49
CA VAL A 280 -8.70 23.75 4.75
C VAL A 280 -9.61 24.62 5.62
N PHE A 281 -10.81 24.11 5.92
CA PHE A 281 -11.76 24.79 6.80
C PHE A 281 -11.74 24.14 8.18
N ILE A 282 -11.31 24.90 9.18
CA ILE A 282 -11.13 24.41 10.54
C ILE A 282 -12.31 24.87 11.41
N ILE A 283 -12.99 23.93 12.07
CA ILE A 283 -14.06 24.25 13.03
C ILE A 283 -13.47 24.32 14.45
N GLY A 284 -13.59 25.50 15.06
CA GLY A 284 -12.65 26.05 16.03
C GLY A 284 -12.70 25.62 17.51
N PRO A 285 -13.78 25.11 18.14
CA PRO A 285 -13.66 24.70 19.54
C PRO A 285 -12.77 23.46 19.62
N GLY A 286 -11.54 23.61 20.14
CA GLY A 286 -10.57 22.52 20.30
C GLY A 286 -9.44 22.46 19.25
N PHE A 287 -9.52 23.22 18.16
CA PHE A 287 -8.45 23.30 17.15
C PHE A 287 -7.56 24.53 17.37
N GLY A 288 -6.26 24.38 17.15
CA GLY A 288 -5.16 25.23 17.56
C GLY A 288 -5.14 26.72 17.18
N LYS A 289 -6.01 27.56 17.75
CA LYS A 289 -5.81 29.02 17.78
C LYS A 289 -5.49 29.59 19.17
N ALA A 290 -5.95 28.96 20.25
CA ALA A 290 -5.71 29.40 21.63
C ALA A 290 -4.99 28.35 22.52
N LEU A 291 -5.30 27.06 22.36
CA LEU A 291 -4.78 25.98 23.23
C LEU A 291 -3.53 25.29 22.67
N ASN A 292 -3.46 25.07 21.35
CA ASN A 292 -2.29 24.48 20.69
C ASN A 292 -2.01 25.15 19.33
N PRO A 293 -1.52 26.40 19.32
CA PRO A 293 -1.33 27.19 18.09
C PRO A 293 -0.45 26.49 17.04
N ARG A 294 0.43 25.58 17.47
CA ARG A 294 1.34 24.86 16.58
C ARG A 294 0.64 23.95 15.56
N GLN A 295 -0.51 23.36 15.91
CA GLN A 295 -1.27 22.53 14.97
C GLN A 295 -1.87 23.35 13.82
N GLY A 296 -2.30 24.59 14.08
CA GLY A 296 -2.74 25.52 13.04
C GLY A 296 -1.57 26.01 12.19
N GLN A 297 -0.50 26.44 12.87
CA GLN A 297 0.72 26.97 12.22
C GLN A 297 1.33 25.98 11.24
N ILE A 298 1.48 24.69 11.61
CA ILE A 298 2.10 23.71 10.71
C ILE A 298 1.29 23.49 9.42
N ILE A 299 -0.04 23.67 9.46
CA ILE A 299 -0.90 23.57 8.27
C ILE A 299 -0.68 24.80 7.38
N GLU A 300 -0.65 26.00 7.97
CA GLU A 300 -0.40 27.25 7.24
C GLU A 300 1.03 27.28 6.64
N GLU A 301 2.05 26.88 7.42
CA GLU A 301 3.45 26.77 7.00
C GLU A 301 3.67 25.72 5.91
N ALA A 302 2.86 24.65 5.90
CA ALA A 302 2.87 23.64 4.83
C ALA A 302 2.27 24.16 3.50
N GLY A 303 1.73 25.38 3.48
CA GLY A 303 1.26 26.07 2.29
C GLY A 303 -0.24 26.02 2.05
N PHE A 304 -1.03 25.45 2.97
CA PHE A 304 -2.49 25.38 2.81
C PHE A 304 -3.17 26.74 2.99
N HIS A 305 -4.26 26.97 2.25
CA HIS A 305 -5.17 28.06 2.51
C HIS A 305 -6.11 27.68 3.66
N VAL A 306 -5.92 28.28 4.84
CA VAL A 306 -6.68 27.93 6.05
C VAL A 306 -7.75 28.99 6.35
N TYR A 307 -8.97 28.53 6.62
CA TYR A 307 -10.04 29.36 7.17
C TYR A 307 -10.49 28.81 8.53
N TRP A 308 -10.61 29.71 9.50
CA TRP A 308 -10.96 29.38 10.88
C TRP A 308 -12.42 29.77 11.17
N CYS A 309 -13.30 28.78 11.30
CA CYS A 309 -14.69 28.96 11.73
C CYS A 309 -14.79 28.76 13.24
N TRP A 310 -14.78 29.85 14.00
CA TRP A 310 -14.74 29.81 15.47
C TRP A 310 -15.62 30.88 16.13
N GLU A 311 -15.85 32.00 15.43
CA GLU A 311 -16.59 33.13 15.97
C GLU A 311 -18.07 32.75 16.18
N GLY A 312 -18.56 32.94 17.42
CA GLY A 312 -19.94 32.60 17.79
C GLY A 312 -20.21 31.12 18.07
N LEU A 313 -19.25 30.21 17.88
CA LEU A 313 -19.43 28.78 18.18
C LEU A 313 -19.19 28.47 19.67
N PRO A 314 -20.20 28.03 20.44
CA PRO A 314 -20.04 27.73 21.85
C PRO A 314 -19.29 26.40 22.10
N ASN A 315 -18.92 26.15 23.35
CA ASN A 315 -18.37 24.86 23.76
C ASN A 315 -19.48 23.77 23.73
N PRO A 316 -19.32 22.70 22.92
CA PRO A 316 -20.33 21.64 22.79
C PRO A 316 -20.47 20.74 24.01
N GLU A 317 -19.56 20.84 24.98
CA GLU A 317 -19.61 20.07 26.23
C GLU A 317 -20.47 20.73 27.31
N THR A 318 -21.08 21.87 27.03
CA THR A 318 -22.03 22.49 27.97
C THR A 318 -23.31 21.65 28.06
N PRO A 319 -23.92 21.45 29.26
CA PRO A 319 -25.06 20.55 29.43
C PRO A 319 -26.30 20.87 28.58
N THR A 320 -26.44 22.12 28.14
CA THR A 320 -27.57 22.63 27.34
C THR A 320 -27.17 22.89 25.90
N PHE A 321 -26.03 22.36 25.43
CA PHE A 321 -25.57 22.61 24.08
C PHE A 321 -26.56 22.06 23.05
N ASP A 322 -27.00 22.95 22.16
CA ASP A 322 -27.75 22.62 20.95
C ASP A 322 -26.96 23.13 19.75
N VAL A 323 -26.59 22.22 18.85
CA VAL A 323 -25.79 22.54 17.65
C VAL A 323 -26.62 23.22 16.56
N ARG A 324 -27.94 23.01 16.54
CA ARG A 324 -28.84 23.41 15.44
C ARG A 324 -28.75 24.91 15.07
N PRO A 325 -28.71 25.86 16.03
CA PRO A 325 -28.66 27.29 15.71
C PRO A 325 -27.40 27.71 14.94
N TYR A 326 -26.32 26.94 15.03
CA TYR A 326 -25.02 27.28 14.46
C TYR A 326 -24.77 26.61 13.09
N LEU A 327 -25.59 25.63 12.70
CA LEU A 327 -25.40 24.89 11.45
C LEU A 327 -25.58 25.77 10.21
N ASP A 328 -26.53 26.69 10.21
CA ASP A 328 -26.75 27.59 9.08
C ASP A 328 -25.59 28.57 8.90
N GLN A 329 -25.00 29.05 10.00
CA GLN A 329 -23.79 29.87 9.97
C GLN A 329 -22.63 29.08 9.36
N ILE A 330 -22.33 27.88 9.89
CA ILE A 330 -21.22 27.06 9.40
C ILE A 330 -21.42 26.71 7.93
N ARG A 331 -22.64 26.34 7.53
CA ARG A 331 -23.00 26.08 6.12
C ARG A 331 -22.76 27.30 5.24
N HIS A 332 -23.14 28.49 5.69
CA HIS A 332 -22.92 29.72 4.95
C HIS A 332 -21.42 29.98 4.75
N GLU A 333 -20.62 29.84 5.80
CA GLU A 333 -19.16 30.01 5.73
C GLU A 333 -18.49 28.96 4.83
N ILE A 334 -18.93 27.69 4.89
CA ILE A 334 -18.50 26.64 3.94
C ILE A 334 -18.83 27.05 2.50
N GLY A 335 -20.02 27.60 2.25
CA GLY A 335 -20.42 28.05 0.91
C GLY A 335 -19.59 29.22 0.37
N GLN A 336 -19.18 30.14 1.24
CA GLN A 336 -18.32 31.28 0.89
C GLN A 336 -16.87 30.85 0.63
N PHE A 337 -16.31 30.01 1.50
CA PHE A 337 -14.91 29.59 1.42
C PHE A 337 -14.67 28.43 0.44
N GLN A 338 -15.69 27.64 0.17
CA GLN A 338 -15.65 26.45 -0.69
C GLN A 338 -14.50 25.49 -0.33
N PRO A 339 -14.40 24.96 0.90
CA PRO A 339 -13.26 24.14 1.28
C PRO A 339 -13.13 22.85 0.48
N HIS A 340 -11.88 22.37 0.36
CA HIS A 340 -11.59 21.02 -0.13
C HIS A 340 -11.66 19.99 1.01
N ILE A 341 -11.41 20.41 2.25
CA ILE A 341 -11.45 19.56 3.46
C ILE A 341 -11.97 20.35 4.65
N ILE A 342 -12.74 19.69 5.51
CA ILE A 342 -13.07 20.20 6.85
C ILE A 342 -12.24 19.45 7.90
N ALA A 343 -11.55 20.19 8.77
CA ALA A 343 -10.78 19.66 9.87
C ALA A 343 -11.39 20.07 11.22
N CYS A 344 -11.54 19.10 12.12
CA CYS A 344 -12.03 19.32 13.48
C CYS A 344 -11.13 18.62 14.49
N ALA A 345 -11.00 19.22 15.67
CA ALA A 345 -10.26 18.62 16.78
C ALA A 345 -11.13 18.65 18.04
N SER A 346 -11.10 17.56 18.79
CA SER A 346 -11.75 17.43 20.08
C SER A 346 -13.25 17.83 19.96
N LYS A 347 -13.66 18.83 20.74
CA LYS A 347 -14.97 19.48 20.76
C LYS A 347 -15.54 19.78 19.37
N GLY A 348 -14.72 20.21 18.41
CA GLY A 348 -15.13 20.50 17.03
C GLY A 348 -15.79 19.30 16.33
N GLY A 349 -15.49 18.08 16.77
CA GLY A 349 -16.13 16.86 16.29
C GLY A 349 -17.65 16.83 16.48
N ALA A 350 -18.19 17.54 17.47
CA ALA A 350 -19.64 17.65 17.66
C ALA A 350 -20.35 18.38 16.52
N TYR A 351 -19.71 19.43 15.99
CA TYR A 351 -20.21 20.16 14.83
C TYR A 351 -20.09 19.31 13.56
N MET A 352 -18.97 18.59 13.38
CA MET A 352 -18.82 17.68 12.25
C MET A 352 -19.90 16.59 12.22
N ALA A 353 -20.17 15.95 13.37
CA ALA A 353 -21.22 14.94 13.47
C ALA A 353 -22.58 15.51 13.02
N ALA A 354 -22.89 16.74 13.42
CA ALA A 354 -24.13 17.41 13.03
C ALA A 354 -24.17 17.78 11.54
N LEU A 355 -23.06 18.25 10.95
CA LEU A 355 -22.95 18.51 9.51
C LEU A 355 -23.20 17.22 8.70
N TRP A 356 -22.61 16.10 9.11
CA TRP A 356 -22.79 14.81 8.47
C TRP A 356 -24.21 14.26 8.60
N LEU A 357 -24.83 14.39 9.79
CA LEU A 357 -26.19 13.95 10.04
C LEU A 357 -27.21 14.72 9.19
N ASN A 358 -26.99 16.03 9.00
CA ASN A 358 -27.86 16.90 8.23
C ASN A 358 -27.47 17.00 6.74
N ASN A 359 -26.53 16.17 6.27
CA ASN A 359 -26.06 16.17 4.87
C ASN A 359 -25.54 17.54 4.39
N LEU A 360 -24.99 18.34 5.29
CA LEU A 360 -24.44 19.68 5.01
C LEU A 360 -22.97 19.62 4.57
N TRP A 361 -22.29 18.49 4.80
CA TRP A 361 -20.95 18.20 4.30
C TRP A 361 -20.82 16.72 3.94
N ARG A 362 -20.22 16.44 2.78
CA ARG A 362 -19.91 15.09 2.27
C ARG A 362 -18.50 15.02 1.66
N GLY A 363 -17.66 16.03 1.92
CA GLY A 363 -16.30 16.08 1.41
C GLY A 363 -15.27 15.49 2.37
N PRO A 364 -13.99 15.46 1.96
CA PRO A 364 -12.87 15.05 2.80
C PRO A 364 -12.91 15.66 4.20
N SER A 365 -12.55 14.86 5.19
CA SER A 365 -12.65 15.26 6.59
C SER A 365 -11.47 14.75 7.42
N LEU A 366 -10.96 15.61 8.31
CA LEU A 366 -9.94 15.25 9.31
C LEU A 366 -10.52 15.43 10.71
N LEU A 367 -10.43 14.39 11.54
CA LEU A 367 -10.85 14.41 12.94
C LEU A 367 -9.65 14.11 13.83
N ILE A 368 -9.31 15.03 14.73
CA ILE A 368 -8.30 14.81 15.78
C ILE A 368 -9.03 14.59 17.10
N ASN A 369 -8.85 13.44 17.74
CA ASN A 369 -9.58 12.99 18.93
C ASN A 369 -11.10 13.13 18.76
N ALA A 370 -11.70 12.24 17.97
CA ALA A 370 -13.12 12.32 17.66
C ALA A 370 -13.96 12.47 18.92
N HIS A 371 -14.81 13.51 18.93
CA HIS A 371 -15.75 13.75 20.02
C HIS A 371 -16.64 12.51 20.24
N PRO A 372 -17.00 12.15 21.49
CA PRO A 372 -17.80 10.96 21.79
C PRO A 372 -19.16 10.85 21.08
N CYS A 373 -19.71 11.96 20.58
CA CYS A 373 -20.96 11.96 19.81
C CYS A 373 -20.79 11.52 18.34
N VAL A 374 -19.55 11.43 17.84
CA VAL A 374 -19.26 10.90 16.51
C VAL A 374 -19.43 9.37 16.55
N GLY A 375 -20.66 8.92 16.32
CA GLY A 375 -21.02 7.50 16.35
C GLY A 375 -20.92 6.78 15.01
N ARG A 376 -20.86 7.51 13.90
CA ARG A 376 -20.85 6.95 12.54
C ARG A 376 -20.14 7.89 11.55
N ILE A 377 -19.40 7.32 10.63
CA ILE A 377 -18.82 8.01 9.46
C ILE A 377 -19.76 7.82 8.26
N PRO A 378 -20.04 8.87 7.46
CA PRO A 378 -20.84 8.73 6.25
C PRO A 378 -20.21 7.82 5.19
N GLU A 379 -21.07 7.21 4.36
CA GLU A 379 -20.63 6.47 3.18
C GLU A 379 -20.05 7.41 2.12
N ASP A 380 -19.05 6.91 1.40
CA ASP A 380 -18.32 7.57 0.31
C ASP A 380 -17.64 8.90 0.70
N VAL A 381 -17.35 9.09 1.98
CA VAL A 381 -16.62 10.26 2.49
C VAL A 381 -15.20 9.88 2.89
N PRO A 382 -14.16 10.54 2.34
CA PRO A 382 -12.79 10.39 2.82
C PRO A 382 -12.65 10.92 4.25
N VAL A 383 -12.25 10.08 5.20
CA VAL A 383 -12.08 10.47 6.60
C VAL A 383 -10.75 9.98 7.15
N VAL A 384 -9.99 10.91 7.72
CA VAL A 384 -8.85 10.58 8.60
C VAL A 384 -9.27 10.82 10.04
N LEU A 385 -9.09 9.81 10.88
CA LEU A 385 -9.28 9.89 12.33
C LEU A 385 -7.93 9.72 13.02
N CYS A 386 -7.51 10.73 13.77
CA CYS A 386 -6.30 10.72 14.59
C CYS A 386 -6.68 10.52 16.06
N HIS A 387 -6.03 9.59 16.76
CA HIS A 387 -6.28 9.37 18.19
C HIS A 387 -5.06 8.78 18.89
N GLY A 388 -4.76 9.26 20.09
CA GLY A 388 -3.65 8.78 20.91
C GLY A 388 -4.11 7.78 21.97
N SER A 389 -3.32 6.73 22.22
CA SER A 389 -3.69 5.71 23.21
C SER A 389 -3.75 6.23 24.65
N ASN A 390 -3.16 7.40 24.91
CA ASN A 390 -3.12 8.02 26.24
C ASN A 390 -3.98 9.30 26.30
N ASP A 391 -4.93 9.47 25.38
CA ASP A 391 -5.90 10.57 25.44
C ASP A 391 -6.66 10.54 26.77
N GLU A 392 -6.39 11.54 27.60
CA GLU A 392 -6.93 11.74 28.94
C GLU A 392 -8.27 12.48 28.95
N VAL A 393 -8.68 13.09 27.83
CA VAL A 393 -9.92 13.86 27.71
C VAL A 393 -11.02 13.00 27.10
N TYR A 394 -10.74 12.31 25.98
CA TYR A 394 -11.65 11.36 25.34
C TYR A 394 -11.05 9.96 25.30
N PRO A 395 -10.89 9.31 26.48
CA PRO A 395 -10.31 7.97 26.58
C PRO A 395 -11.16 6.96 25.80
N THR A 396 -10.62 6.50 24.67
CA THR A 396 -11.34 5.62 23.74
C THR A 396 -10.48 4.40 23.41
N PRO A 397 -10.92 3.17 23.76
CA PRO A 397 -10.18 1.97 23.40
C PRO A 397 -9.98 1.84 21.89
N ARG A 398 -8.80 1.36 21.47
CA ARG A 398 -8.46 1.14 20.06
C ARG A 398 -9.53 0.35 19.28
N LEU A 399 -10.16 -0.64 19.92
CA LEU A 399 -11.22 -1.44 19.32
C LEU A 399 -12.43 -0.58 18.92
N ARG A 400 -12.86 0.35 19.77
CA ARG A 400 -13.99 1.25 19.51
C ARG A 400 -13.70 2.24 18.39
N LEU A 401 -12.46 2.72 18.29
CA LEU A 401 -12.02 3.55 17.16
C LEU A 401 -12.04 2.78 15.84
N ARG A 402 -11.65 1.50 15.85
CA ARG A 402 -11.75 0.61 14.68
C ARG A 402 -13.20 0.36 14.28
N GLU A 403 -14.09 0.16 15.26
CA GLU A 403 -15.53 0.03 15.02
C GLU A 403 -16.09 1.29 14.35
N LEU A 404 -15.75 2.48 14.87
CA LEU A 404 -16.15 3.75 14.25
C LEU A 404 -15.65 3.85 12.79
N ILE A 405 -14.38 3.59 12.54
CA ILE A 405 -13.80 3.63 11.19
C ILE A 405 -14.44 2.62 10.25
N SER A 406 -14.84 1.45 10.75
CA SER A 406 -15.54 0.43 9.97
C SER A 406 -16.97 0.81 9.55
N THR A 407 -17.52 1.90 10.08
CA THR A 407 -18.84 2.41 9.66
C THR A 407 -18.80 3.20 8.35
N GLY A 408 -17.62 3.68 7.95
CA GLY A 408 -17.40 4.38 6.69
C GLY A 408 -17.03 3.43 5.56
N SER A 409 -16.73 3.99 4.38
CA SER A 409 -16.42 3.19 3.19
C SER A 409 -14.99 2.64 3.19
N PRO A 410 -14.78 1.38 2.73
CA PRO A 410 -13.44 0.81 2.53
C PRO A 410 -12.55 1.71 1.69
N ASN A 411 -11.26 1.76 2.01
CA ASN A 411 -10.24 2.62 1.39
C ASN A 411 -10.50 4.14 1.45
N LYS A 412 -11.63 4.60 2.00
CA LYS A 412 -11.92 6.03 2.22
C LYS A 412 -11.65 6.47 3.65
N CYS A 413 -11.56 5.54 4.60
CA CYS A 413 -11.33 5.86 6.01
C CYS A 413 -9.95 5.38 6.48
N PHE A 414 -9.27 6.19 7.29
CA PHE A 414 -7.98 5.86 7.89
C PHE A 414 -7.94 6.21 9.37
N LEU A 415 -7.47 5.25 10.19
CA LEU A 415 -7.21 5.46 11.61
C LEU A 415 -5.71 5.69 11.83
N TYR A 416 -5.32 6.95 12.01
CA TYR A 416 -4.01 7.31 12.53
C TYR A 416 -4.00 7.16 14.06
N TYR A 417 -3.56 6.00 14.54
CA TYR A 417 -3.48 5.70 15.96
C TYR A 417 -2.04 5.71 16.46
N THR A 418 -1.77 6.42 17.56
CA THR A 418 -0.49 6.32 18.26
C THR A 418 -0.62 5.45 19.49
N ALA A 419 0.26 4.46 19.62
CA ALA A 419 0.17 3.42 20.64
C ALA A 419 1.40 3.44 21.57
N ASN A 420 1.15 3.09 22.83
CA ASN A 420 2.22 2.64 23.71
C ASN A 420 2.86 1.37 23.15
N SER A 421 4.19 1.30 23.20
CA SER A 421 4.91 0.04 22.97
C SER A 421 4.72 -0.92 24.13
N GLY A 422 5.21 -2.15 23.97
CA GLY A 422 5.40 -3.06 25.09
C GLY A 422 6.45 -2.51 26.07
N VAL A 423 6.54 -3.16 27.21
CA VAL A 423 7.49 -2.80 28.27
C VAL A 423 8.82 -3.49 27.99
N LEU A 424 9.91 -2.72 27.96
CA LEU A 424 11.27 -3.24 27.88
C LEU A 424 11.66 -3.95 29.19
N PRO A 425 12.71 -4.78 29.21
CA PRO A 425 13.23 -5.37 30.45
C PRO A 425 13.59 -4.36 31.55
N THR A 426 13.85 -3.09 31.18
CA THR A 426 14.10 -1.98 32.10
C THR A 426 12.85 -1.48 32.83
N GLY A 427 11.66 -1.97 32.47
CA GLY A 427 10.38 -1.48 32.99
C GLY A 427 9.83 -0.25 32.28
N GLN A 428 10.57 0.32 31.32
CA GLN A 428 10.13 1.49 30.54
C GLN A 428 9.50 1.08 29.20
N MET A 429 8.63 1.93 28.66
CA MET A 429 8.15 1.79 27.28
C MET A 429 9.14 2.47 26.33
N SER A 430 9.34 1.86 25.17
CA SER A 430 10.18 2.42 24.10
C SER A 430 9.50 3.55 23.34
N ARG A 431 8.16 3.57 23.33
CA ARG A 431 7.33 4.63 22.73
C ARG A 431 6.05 4.77 23.52
N TYR A 432 5.60 6.01 23.69
CA TYR A 432 4.31 6.34 24.30
C TYR A 432 3.35 6.79 23.20
N GLY A 433 2.11 6.32 23.25
CA GLY A 433 1.03 6.89 22.47
C GLY A 433 0.75 8.32 22.92
N ASP A 434 0.17 9.12 22.05
CA ASP A 434 -0.09 10.52 22.37
C ASP A 434 -1.16 10.66 23.46
N GLN A 435 -1.04 11.76 24.19
CA GLN A 435 -2.11 12.37 24.99
C GLN A 435 -3.07 13.16 24.09
N HIS A 436 -4.06 13.82 24.68
CA HIS A 436 -5.06 14.59 23.93
C HIS A 436 -4.44 15.65 22.99
N ASN A 437 -3.28 16.22 23.31
CA ASN A 437 -2.65 17.20 22.43
C ASN A 437 -2.03 16.63 21.14
N MET A 438 -1.97 15.29 20.98
CA MET A 438 -1.52 14.63 19.76
C MET A 438 -0.18 15.16 19.23
N GLN A 439 0.84 15.17 20.09
CA GLN A 439 2.15 15.78 19.79
C GLN A 439 2.82 15.18 18.55
N SER A 440 2.61 13.89 18.27
CA SER A 440 3.15 13.23 17.07
C SER A 440 2.68 13.85 15.75
N LEU A 441 1.55 14.55 15.73
CA LEU A 441 1.05 15.23 14.53
C LEU A 441 1.99 16.36 14.07
N LEU A 442 2.82 16.88 14.97
CA LEU A 442 3.75 17.98 14.71
C LEU A 442 5.14 17.50 14.25
N THR A 443 5.36 16.20 14.10
CA THR A 443 6.63 15.63 13.63
C THR A 443 6.48 15.03 12.24
N HIS A 444 7.60 14.92 11.50
CA HIS A 444 7.66 14.23 10.20
C HIS A 444 6.65 14.73 9.15
N ASP A 445 6.27 16.01 9.20
CA ASP A 445 5.23 16.57 8.34
C ASP A 445 3.88 15.81 8.45
N CYS A 446 3.59 15.22 9.61
CA CYS A 446 2.52 14.25 9.76
C CYS A 446 1.12 14.88 9.57
N LEU A 447 0.81 15.99 10.24
CA LEU A 447 -0.51 16.63 10.11
C LEU A 447 -0.80 17.10 8.67
N PRO A 448 0.11 17.81 7.98
CA PRO A 448 -0.03 18.12 6.55
C PRO A 448 -0.25 16.88 5.67
N ARG A 449 0.56 15.81 5.86
CA ARG A 449 0.41 14.56 5.10
C ARG A 449 -0.91 13.85 5.34
N LEU A 450 -1.47 13.96 6.55
CA LEU A 450 -2.81 13.43 6.85
C LEU A 450 -3.92 14.22 6.16
N ILE A 451 -3.73 15.53 5.94
CA ILE A 451 -4.62 16.34 5.10
C ILE A 451 -4.48 15.93 3.63
N ASP A 452 -3.26 15.77 3.12
CA ASP A 452 -3.00 15.26 1.77
C ASP A 452 -3.67 13.89 1.57
N ALA A 453 -3.57 13.02 2.58
CA ALA A 453 -4.21 11.71 2.58
C ALA A 453 -5.72 11.78 2.44
N ALA A 454 -6.39 12.64 3.21
CA ALA A 454 -7.84 12.84 3.12
C ALA A 454 -8.27 13.38 1.74
N LEU A 455 -7.43 14.21 1.12
CA LEU A 455 -7.66 14.80 -0.21
C LEU A 455 -7.28 13.84 -1.35
N SER A 456 -6.48 12.81 -1.08
CA SER A 456 -5.93 11.93 -2.11
C SER A 456 -6.99 11.00 -2.72
N PRO A 457 -7.06 10.89 -4.07
CA PRO A 457 -8.01 10.02 -4.74
C PRO A 457 -7.73 8.53 -4.50
N GLU A 458 -6.49 8.16 -4.15
CA GLU A 458 -6.11 6.77 -3.87
C GLU A 458 -6.56 6.27 -2.49
N GLY A 459 -7.11 7.18 -1.68
CA GLY A 459 -7.60 6.90 -0.35
C GLY A 459 -6.58 7.22 0.75
N PRO A 460 -7.03 7.59 1.97
CA PRO A 460 -6.13 8.19 2.95
C PRO A 460 -5.08 7.22 3.50
N GLU A 461 -5.47 5.97 3.73
CA GLU A 461 -4.55 4.98 4.28
C GLU A 461 -3.42 4.63 3.31
N LEU A 462 -3.75 4.38 2.04
CA LEU A 462 -2.76 4.06 1.01
C LEU A 462 -1.80 5.23 0.78
N HIS A 463 -2.32 6.46 0.74
CA HIS A 463 -1.51 7.66 0.63
C HIS A 463 -0.50 7.81 1.78
N MET A 464 -0.93 7.50 3.00
CA MET A 464 -0.03 7.55 4.16
C MET A 464 1.08 6.50 4.10
N VAL A 465 0.77 5.27 3.70
CA VAL A 465 1.77 4.20 3.51
C VAL A 465 2.77 4.59 2.42
N ARG A 466 2.29 5.12 1.29
CA ARG A 466 3.13 5.59 0.18
C ARG A 466 4.13 6.65 0.62
N SER A 467 3.65 7.67 1.34
CA SER A 467 4.48 8.82 1.74
C SER A 467 5.51 8.48 2.82
N TRP A 468 5.55 7.25 3.36
CA TRP A 468 6.69 6.81 4.20
C TRP A 468 8.00 6.75 3.43
N ARG A 469 7.96 6.44 2.13
CA ARG A 469 9.18 6.39 1.29
C ARG A 469 9.82 7.76 1.17
N GLU A 470 9.03 8.83 1.19
CA GLU A 470 9.53 10.21 1.11
C GLU A 470 10.39 10.59 2.32
N ARG A 471 10.33 9.79 3.40
CA ARG A 471 11.13 9.96 4.62
C ARG A 471 12.49 9.28 4.54
N LEU A 472 12.74 8.47 3.51
CA LEU A 472 14.07 7.94 3.21
C LEU A 472 14.92 8.99 2.50
N ALA A 473 16.23 8.97 2.76
CA ALA A 473 17.20 9.79 2.03
C ALA A 473 17.20 9.46 0.53
N GLU A 474 17.56 10.43 -0.31
CA GLU A 474 17.54 10.26 -1.76
C GLU A 474 18.52 9.17 -2.22
N GLU A 475 19.69 9.10 -1.59
CA GLU A 475 20.69 8.06 -1.85
C GLU A 475 20.15 6.68 -1.50
N ARG A 476 19.35 6.58 -0.41
CA ARG A 476 18.70 5.33 -0.02
C ARG A 476 17.65 4.91 -1.03
N LEU A 477 16.82 5.84 -1.49
CA LEU A 477 15.77 5.58 -2.48
C LEU A 477 16.37 5.13 -3.82
N ALA A 478 17.44 5.78 -4.28
CA ALA A 478 18.13 5.40 -5.51
C ALA A 478 18.71 3.99 -5.41
N ALA A 479 19.34 3.65 -4.28
CA ALA A 479 19.91 2.33 -4.06
C ALA A 479 18.87 1.23 -4.02
N GLU A 480 17.78 1.44 -3.28
CA GLU A 480 16.69 0.47 -3.21
C GLU A 480 15.99 0.28 -4.56
N ALA A 481 15.80 1.36 -5.33
CA ALA A 481 15.23 1.28 -6.68
C ALA A 481 16.09 0.42 -7.61
N TRP A 482 17.42 0.62 -7.59
CA TRP A 482 18.35 -0.19 -8.38
C TRP A 482 18.33 -1.67 -7.96
N LEU A 483 18.34 -1.95 -6.66
CA LEU A 483 18.27 -3.32 -6.13
C LEU A 483 16.94 -3.99 -6.49
N GLY A 484 15.88 -3.20 -6.63
CA GLY A 484 14.54 -3.62 -6.97
C GLY A 484 13.70 -4.00 -5.75
N TYR A 485 12.39 -4.05 -5.95
CA TYR A 485 11.39 -4.19 -4.90
C TYR A 485 10.54 -5.46 -4.99
N SER A 486 10.92 -6.43 -5.82
CA SER A 486 10.22 -7.70 -5.95
C SER A 486 11.18 -8.91 -5.89
N PRO A 487 10.67 -10.11 -5.54
CA PRO A 487 11.47 -11.33 -5.63
C PRO A 487 12.05 -11.54 -7.04
N ALA A 488 11.27 -11.27 -8.09
CA ALA A 488 11.71 -11.39 -9.47
C ALA A 488 12.88 -10.45 -9.80
N THR A 489 12.84 -9.19 -9.35
CA THR A 489 13.95 -8.26 -9.59
C THR A 489 15.23 -8.71 -8.90
N LEU A 490 15.12 -9.29 -7.69
CA LEU A 490 16.26 -9.84 -6.95
C LEU A 490 16.87 -11.06 -7.66
N ARG A 491 16.02 -11.91 -8.24
CA ARG A 491 16.45 -13.11 -8.95
C ARG A 491 17.39 -12.81 -10.12
N ARG A 492 17.25 -11.63 -10.74
CA ARG A 492 18.12 -11.16 -11.83
C ARG A 492 19.57 -10.93 -11.40
N HIS A 493 19.82 -10.70 -10.11
CA HIS A 493 21.18 -10.51 -9.57
C HIS A 493 21.88 -11.84 -9.27
N TRP A 494 21.16 -12.97 -9.28
CA TRP A 494 21.74 -14.26 -8.91
C TRP A 494 22.76 -14.76 -9.94
N ALA A 495 23.98 -15.02 -9.47
CA ALA A 495 25.09 -15.50 -10.28
C ALA A 495 25.06 -17.03 -10.46
N SER A 496 24.72 -17.79 -9.41
CA SER A 496 24.64 -19.25 -9.50
C SER A 496 23.32 -19.74 -10.11
N ARG A 497 22.39 -18.80 -10.32
CA ARG A 497 20.99 -19.08 -10.59
C ARG A 497 20.36 -20.01 -9.55
N GLY A 498 20.87 -20.02 -8.32
CA GLY A 498 20.40 -20.86 -7.21
C GLY A 498 20.71 -22.35 -7.35
N LYS A 499 21.53 -22.73 -8.33
CA LYS A 499 21.98 -24.12 -8.57
C LYS A 499 23.17 -24.51 -7.68
N ASP A 500 23.84 -23.54 -7.05
CA ASP A 500 24.98 -23.81 -6.16
C ASP A 500 24.51 -24.40 -4.82
N ASN A 501 25.34 -25.27 -4.26
CA ASN A 501 25.15 -25.83 -2.92
C ASN A 501 25.35 -24.74 -1.87
N SER A 502 26.30 -23.82 -2.09
CA SER A 502 26.44 -22.62 -1.24
C SER A 502 25.27 -21.67 -1.47
N LYS A 503 24.65 -21.21 -0.39
CA LYS A 503 23.57 -20.20 -0.43
C LYS A 503 24.09 -18.78 -0.27
N LEU A 504 25.37 -18.60 0.03
CA LEU A 504 26.04 -17.31 0.14
C LEU A 504 27.06 -17.20 -0.97
N LEU A 505 26.94 -16.16 -1.79
CA LEU A 505 27.86 -15.84 -2.87
C LEU A 505 28.38 -14.43 -2.68
N GLU A 506 29.71 -14.28 -2.65
CA GLU A 506 30.34 -12.98 -2.45
C GLU A 506 30.02 -12.03 -3.61
N VAL A 507 29.60 -10.81 -3.28
CA VAL A 507 29.41 -9.71 -4.22
C VAL A 507 30.73 -8.98 -4.37
N HIS A 508 31.22 -8.89 -5.61
CA HIS A 508 32.49 -8.24 -5.89
C HIS A 508 32.49 -6.77 -5.44
N ARG A 509 33.47 -6.35 -4.63
CA ARG A 509 33.52 -5.00 -4.02
C ARG A 509 33.47 -3.83 -5.02
N GLY A 510 33.96 -4.04 -6.24
CA GLY A 510 33.94 -3.03 -7.30
C GLY A 510 32.68 -3.06 -8.18
N SER A 511 31.68 -3.89 -7.87
CA SER A 511 30.44 -3.96 -8.64
C SER A 511 29.44 -2.89 -8.22
N GLU A 512 28.53 -2.56 -9.14
CA GLU A 512 27.40 -1.67 -8.86
C GLU A 512 26.50 -2.23 -7.74
N GLU A 513 26.26 -3.55 -7.74
CA GLU A 513 25.48 -4.23 -6.69
C GLU A 513 26.06 -4.00 -5.29
N PHE A 514 27.38 -4.11 -5.13
CA PHE A 514 28.04 -3.81 -3.86
C PHE A 514 27.84 -2.34 -3.48
N ALA A 515 28.01 -1.42 -4.43
CA ALA A 515 27.84 0.01 -4.20
C ALA A 515 26.42 0.36 -3.73
N GLN A 516 25.39 -0.27 -4.30
CA GLN A 516 24.00 -0.04 -3.91
C GLN A 516 23.66 -0.64 -2.55
N VAL A 517 24.12 -1.86 -2.25
CA VAL A 517 23.97 -2.43 -0.88
C VAL A 517 24.71 -1.58 0.15
N PHE A 518 25.91 -1.10 -0.18
CA PHE A 518 26.68 -0.20 0.67
C PHE A 518 25.97 1.13 0.92
N ALA A 519 25.45 1.77 -0.14
CA ALA A 519 24.71 3.02 -0.06
C ALA A 519 23.47 2.85 0.84
N ALA A 520 22.70 1.78 0.65
CA ALA A 520 21.56 1.47 1.51
C ALA A 520 21.96 1.24 2.98
N PHE A 521 23.06 0.50 3.22
CA PHE A 521 23.58 0.23 4.57
C PHE A 521 24.07 1.49 5.30
N LYS A 522 24.71 2.42 4.58
CA LYS A 522 25.29 3.64 5.18
C LYS A 522 24.31 4.81 5.27
N ALA A 523 23.24 4.80 4.49
CA ALA A 523 22.26 5.88 4.45
C ALA A 523 21.81 6.30 5.86
N GLN A 524 21.82 7.61 6.11
CA GLN A 524 21.23 8.20 7.30
C GLN A 524 19.77 8.57 7.01
N PRO A 525 18.87 8.50 8.01
CA PRO A 525 17.50 8.94 7.83
C PRO A 525 17.41 10.45 7.61
N LYS A 526 16.38 10.91 6.88
CA LYS A 526 16.15 12.35 6.68
C LYS A 526 15.86 13.07 7.99
N GLU A 527 15.18 12.39 8.92
CA GLU A 527 14.85 12.91 10.24
C GLU A 527 15.63 12.22 11.34
N PRO A 528 15.78 12.88 12.51
CA PRO A 528 16.32 12.24 13.69
C PRO A 528 15.55 10.95 14.02
N PRO A 529 16.25 9.84 14.34
CA PRO A 529 15.61 8.60 14.71
C PRO A 529 14.79 8.77 16.00
N ALA A 530 13.65 8.11 16.07
CA ALA A 530 12.79 8.09 17.26
C ALA A 530 13.45 7.37 18.44
N TYR A 531 14.37 6.46 18.15
CA TYR A 531 15.14 5.71 19.13
C TYR A 531 16.50 6.34 19.37
N MET A 532 16.95 6.33 20.63
CA MET A 532 18.27 6.83 20.97
C MET A 532 19.37 5.91 20.42
N LEU A 533 20.10 6.45 19.45
CA LEU A 533 21.27 5.81 18.87
C LEU A 533 22.52 6.56 19.29
N SER A 534 23.68 5.93 19.07
CA SER A 534 24.96 6.64 19.17
C SER A 534 25.03 7.76 18.12
N PRO A 535 25.86 8.80 18.31
CA PRO A 535 25.97 9.92 17.37
C PRO A 535 26.28 9.47 15.93
N PRO A 536 25.81 10.15 14.87
CA PRO A 536 26.01 9.73 13.48
C PRO A 536 27.47 9.46 13.09
N GLU A 537 28.41 10.20 13.68
CA GLU A 537 29.85 10.11 13.42
C GLU A 537 30.44 8.76 13.83
N THR A 538 29.80 8.04 14.78
CA THR A 538 30.20 6.67 15.12
C THR A 538 29.89 5.71 13.99
N TRP A 539 28.75 5.91 13.31
CA TRP A 539 28.31 5.07 12.20
C TRP A 539 29.12 5.35 10.94
N GLU A 540 29.56 6.59 10.71
CA GLU A 540 30.42 6.96 9.59
C GLU A 540 31.70 6.13 9.54
N ARG A 541 32.28 5.82 10.71
CA ARG A 541 33.52 5.03 10.84
C ARG A 541 33.34 3.53 10.59
N VAL A 542 32.11 3.04 10.62
CA VAL A 542 31.81 1.61 10.36
C VAL A 542 32.17 1.26 8.92
N GLN A 543 32.97 0.21 8.77
CA GLN A 543 33.45 -0.25 7.47
C GLN A 543 32.72 -1.53 7.05
N VAL A 544 32.23 -1.55 5.81
CA VAL A 544 31.69 -2.76 5.20
C VAL A 544 32.85 -3.59 4.65
N LEU A 545 33.01 -4.78 5.22
CA LEU A 545 34.11 -5.69 4.92
C LEU A 545 33.73 -6.74 3.88
N ARG A 546 32.47 -7.14 3.83
CA ARG A 546 31.99 -8.11 2.87
C ARG A 546 30.49 -7.99 2.67
N VAL A 547 30.04 -8.22 1.44
CA VAL A 547 28.63 -8.39 1.10
C VAL A 547 28.52 -9.74 0.40
N GLU A 548 27.64 -10.59 0.91
CA GLU A 548 27.33 -11.89 0.32
C GLU A 548 25.85 -11.89 -0.07
N ARG A 549 25.55 -12.15 -1.34
CA ARG A 549 24.19 -12.34 -1.82
C ARG A 549 23.69 -13.71 -1.41
N VAL A 550 22.43 -13.76 -0.97
CA VAL A 550 21.74 -14.98 -0.59
C VAL A 550 21.02 -15.56 -1.81
N GLU A 551 21.40 -16.76 -2.24
CA GLU A 551 20.82 -17.48 -3.37
C GLU A 551 20.22 -18.82 -2.94
N ASN A 552 19.03 -18.77 -2.33
CA ASN A 552 18.29 -19.96 -1.89
C ASN A 552 17.05 -20.19 -2.77
N ALA A 553 17.21 -20.93 -3.87
CA ALA A 553 16.15 -21.19 -4.86
C ALA A 553 14.92 -21.88 -4.25
N ALA A 554 15.13 -22.92 -3.43
CA ALA A 554 14.05 -23.67 -2.81
C ALA A 554 13.16 -22.78 -1.92
N LEU A 555 13.78 -21.92 -1.10
CA LEU A 555 13.04 -20.96 -0.27
C LEU A 555 12.34 -19.90 -1.14
N HIS A 556 13.02 -19.42 -2.17
CA HIS A 556 12.51 -18.39 -3.06
C HIS A 556 11.24 -18.86 -3.79
N GLU A 557 11.31 -20.02 -4.44
CA GLU A 557 10.24 -20.61 -5.23
C GLU A 557 9.12 -21.21 -4.36
N GLY A 558 9.49 -21.85 -3.24
CA GLY A 558 8.54 -22.53 -2.36
C GLY A 558 7.83 -21.62 -1.35
N CYS A 559 8.39 -20.46 -1.01
CA CYS A 559 7.87 -19.61 0.06
C CYS A 559 7.76 -18.13 -0.32
N THR A 560 8.87 -17.50 -0.74
CA THR A 560 8.94 -16.05 -0.99
C THR A 560 8.01 -15.62 -2.14
N THR A 561 8.16 -16.23 -3.32
CA THR A 561 7.40 -15.85 -4.52
C THR A 561 5.90 -16.14 -4.39
N PRO A 562 5.47 -17.31 -3.90
CA PRO A 562 4.05 -17.57 -3.65
C PRO A 562 3.42 -16.57 -2.67
N TYR A 563 4.14 -16.18 -1.60
CA TYR A 563 3.64 -15.16 -0.67
C TYR A 563 3.49 -13.80 -1.35
N PHE A 564 4.49 -13.37 -2.13
CA PHE A 564 4.43 -12.11 -2.88
C PHE A 564 3.24 -12.07 -3.85
N GLN A 565 3.01 -13.15 -4.61
CA GLN A 565 1.86 -13.24 -5.52
C GLN A 565 0.52 -13.27 -4.78
N SER A 566 0.45 -13.91 -3.62
CA SER A 566 -0.74 -13.91 -2.75
C SER A 566 -1.00 -12.51 -2.18
N LEU A 567 0.05 -11.82 -1.72
CA LEU A 567 -0.03 -10.45 -1.23
C LEU A 567 -0.54 -9.50 -2.31
N ARG A 568 0.03 -9.58 -3.52
CA ARG A 568 -0.40 -8.77 -4.66
C ARG A 568 -1.90 -8.94 -4.94
N ARG A 569 -2.36 -10.19 -5.09
CA ARG A 569 -3.78 -10.50 -5.30
C ARG A 569 -4.65 -9.97 -4.15
N ALA A 570 -4.25 -10.20 -2.91
CA ALA A 570 -5.01 -9.73 -1.75
C ALA A 570 -5.13 -8.21 -1.67
N ILE A 571 -4.15 -7.44 -2.17
CA ILE A 571 -4.23 -5.98 -2.25
C ILE A 571 -5.12 -5.56 -3.43
N GLU A 572 -4.96 -6.18 -4.58
CA GLU A 572 -5.77 -5.91 -5.78
C GLU A 572 -7.26 -6.24 -5.55
N ASP A 573 -7.58 -7.33 -4.84
CA ASP A 573 -8.94 -7.72 -4.43
C ASP A 573 -9.61 -6.68 -3.52
N GLN A 574 -8.81 -5.90 -2.79
CA GLN A 574 -9.30 -4.78 -1.97
C GLN A 574 -9.52 -3.51 -2.79
N GLY A 575 -9.36 -3.53 -4.12
CA GLY A 575 -9.51 -2.36 -4.99
C GLY A 575 -8.31 -1.40 -4.93
N ILE A 576 -7.14 -1.88 -4.48
CA ILE A 576 -5.91 -1.08 -4.42
C ILE A 576 -4.95 -1.57 -5.50
N CYS A 577 -4.33 -0.64 -6.22
CA CYS A 577 -3.25 -0.98 -7.13
C CYS A 577 -2.02 -1.44 -6.33
N PHE A 578 -1.61 -2.69 -6.51
CA PHE A 578 -0.35 -3.16 -5.94
C PHE A 578 0.83 -2.41 -6.56
N GLU A 579 1.79 -2.03 -5.71
CA GLU A 579 2.94 -1.22 -6.09
C GLU A 579 4.18 -1.65 -5.28
N PRO A 580 5.20 -2.23 -5.94
CA PRO A 580 6.49 -2.49 -5.32
C PRO A 580 7.13 -1.23 -4.76
N GLY A 581 7.76 -1.34 -3.59
CA GLY A 581 8.37 -0.23 -2.87
C GLY A 581 7.39 0.54 -1.98
N VAL A 582 6.08 0.48 -2.26
CA VAL A 582 5.03 0.91 -1.30
C VAL A 582 4.57 -0.30 -0.46
N HIS A 583 4.24 -1.40 -1.13
CA HIS A 583 3.78 -2.64 -0.49
C HIS A 583 4.90 -3.65 -0.25
N THR A 584 6.12 -3.29 -0.66
CA THR A 584 7.35 -3.99 -0.31
C THR A 584 8.37 -2.96 0.14
N SER A 585 9.28 -3.32 1.05
CA SER A 585 10.22 -2.36 1.64
C SER A 585 11.54 -3.03 2.00
N TRP A 586 12.65 -2.33 1.85
CA TRP A 586 13.94 -2.83 2.31
C TRP A 586 14.17 -2.50 3.78
N ALA A 587 14.67 -3.47 4.53
CA ALA A 587 14.98 -3.33 5.96
C ALA A 587 16.14 -4.25 6.36
N PHE A 588 16.65 -4.06 7.57
CA PHE A 588 17.75 -4.82 8.14
C PHE A 588 17.31 -5.70 9.31
N HIS A 589 17.99 -6.84 9.46
CA HIS A 589 17.75 -7.78 10.54
C HIS A 589 19.08 -8.24 11.15
N GLY A 590 19.23 -8.03 12.45
CA GLY A 590 20.35 -8.57 13.22
C GLY A 590 19.93 -9.84 13.95
N ALA A 591 20.79 -10.85 13.89
CA ALA A 591 20.67 -12.04 14.70
C ALA A 591 22.08 -12.59 14.99
N ASP A 592 22.17 -13.57 15.90
CA ASP A 592 23.43 -14.28 16.12
C ASP A 592 23.80 -15.18 14.92
N ALA A 593 25.05 -15.65 14.91
CA ALA A 593 25.63 -16.46 13.85
C ALA A 593 24.79 -17.70 13.47
N HIS A 594 24.25 -18.40 14.48
CA HIS A 594 23.49 -19.62 14.28
C HIS A 594 22.11 -19.32 13.68
N ALA A 595 21.46 -18.26 14.17
CA ALA A 595 20.18 -17.82 13.61
C ALA A 595 20.32 -17.33 12.16
N ILE A 596 21.36 -16.57 11.83
CA ILE A 596 21.65 -16.15 10.44
C ILE A 596 21.84 -17.39 9.54
N ASP A 597 22.65 -18.35 9.98
CA ASP A 597 22.90 -19.57 9.22
C ASP A 597 21.60 -20.37 8.97
N SER A 598 20.76 -20.48 9.99
CA SER A 598 19.44 -21.11 9.88
C SER A 598 18.52 -20.38 8.89
N ILE A 599 18.47 -19.04 8.94
CA ILE A 599 17.63 -18.24 8.03
C ILE A 599 18.08 -18.40 6.58
N VAL A 600 19.39 -18.38 6.33
CA VAL A 600 19.98 -18.44 4.99
C VAL A 600 19.84 -19.82 4.37
N ASN A 601 20.13 -20.87 5.13
CA ASN A 601 20.24 -22.24 4.60
C ASN A 601 18.95 -23.05 4.68
N ASN A 602 17.90 -22.58 5.36
CA ASN A 602 16.64 -23.33 5.43
C ASN A 602 15.93 -23.34 4.07
N PRO A 603 15.64 -24.52 3.49
CA PRO A 603 15.04 -24.63 2.16
C PRO A 603 13.52 -24.43 2.14
N VAL A 604 12.86 -24.49 3.31
CA VAL A 604 11.38 -24.46 3.43
C VAL A 604 10.90 -23.13 4.01
N ALA A 605 11.55 -22.66 5.08
CA ALA A 605 11.18 -21.44 5.78
C ALA A 605 12.43 -20.73 6.28
N GLY A 606 12.77 -19.59 5.70
CA GLY A 606 13.90 -18.76 6.14
C GLY A 606 13.62 -18.19 7.53
N PHE A 607 12.91 -17.05 7.59
CA PHE A 607 12.46 -16.51 8.86
C PHE A 607 11.35 -17.39 9.47
N GLN A 608 11.36 -17.52 10.80
CA GLN A 608 10.35 -18.26 11.55
C GLN A 608 9.68 -17.35 12.60
N PRO A 609 8.75 -16.46 12.19
CA PRO A 609 8.25 -15.38 13.05
C PRO A 609 7.63 -15.79 14.38
N LEU A 610 6.99 -16.96 14.44
CA LEU A 610 6.32 -17.46 15.64
C LEU A 610 7.22 -18.38 16.50
N ALA A 611 8.33 -18.85 15.96
CA ALA A 611 9.36 -19.60 16.69
C ALA A 611 10.45 -18.67 17.25
N SER A 612 10.58 -17.48 16.67
CA SER A 612 11.48 -16.41 17.11
C SER A 612 10.93 -15.78 18.39
N GLY A 613 11.22 -16.38 19.55
CA GLY A 613 10.94 -15.75 20.83
C GLY A 613 11.61 -14.37 20.90
N THR A 614 10.85 -13.31 21.16
CA THR A 614 11.45 -12.00 21.42
C THR A 614 12.35 -12.11 22.64
N ARG A 615 13.64 -11.76 22.52
CA ARG A 615 14.62 -11.72 23.63
C ARG A 615 14.23 -10.68 24.70
N GLY A 616 13.13 -10.90 25.43
CA GLY A 616 12.75 -10.13 26.61
C GLY A 616 11.34 -9.54 26.60
N ALA A 617 10.80 -9.08 25.47
CA ALA A 617 9.42 -8.57 25.38
C ALA A 617 8.93 -8.39 23.93
N SER A 618 7.65 -8.68 23.69
CA SER A 618 6.93 -8.36 22.45
C SER A 618 6.51 -6.89 22.46
N LEU A 619 7.35 -6.00 21.92
CA LEU A 619 7.11 -4.54 21.94
C LEU A 619 5.98 -4.11 21.00
N TRP A 620 5.85 -4.76 19.86
CA TRP A 620 4.92 -4.40 18.78
C TRP A 620 4.13 -5.60 18.25
N GLY A 621 4.14 -6.70 19.01
CA GLY A 621 3.50 -7.96 18.67
C GLY A 621 4.50 -9.08 18.39
N SER A 622 4.00 -10.32 18.40
CA SER A 622 4.78 -11.49 18.02
C SER A 622 5.07 -11.48 16.52
N GLY A 623 6.32 -11.75 16.15
CA GLY A 623 6.77 -11.82 14.77
C GLY A 623 8.28 -11.60 14.63
N THR A 624 8.77 -11.54 13.40
CA THR A 624 10.17 -11.19 13.11
C THR A 624 10.29 -9.68 12.95
N TYR A 625 11.23 -9.07 13.67
CA TYR A 625 11.47 -7.63 13.69
C TYR A 625 12.55 -7.24 12.68
N PHE A 626 12.31 -6.16 11.96
CA PHE A 626 13.22 -5.56 10.99
C PHE A 626 13.30 -4.07 11.25
N ALA A 627 14.49 -3.49 11.10
CA ALA A 627 14.70 -2.06 11.25
C ALA A 627 14.92 -1.42 9.88
N ARG A 628 14.35 -0.24 9.66
CA ARG A 628 14.59 0.58 8.46
C ARG A 628 16.09 0.83 8.25
N ASP A 629 16.79 1.18 9.34
CA ASP A 629 18.17 1.62 9.33
C ASP A 629 19.13 0.59 9.97
N ALA A 630 20.25 0.30 9.29
CA ALA A 630 21.25 -0.66 9.76
C ALA A 630 21.89 -0.24 11.10
N LYS A 631 22.05 1.08 11.29
CA LYS A 631 22.59 1.66 12.53
C LYS A 631 21.79 1.23 13.76
N TYR A 632 20.46 1.19 13.67
CA TYR A 632 19.60 0.73 14.76
C TYR A 632 19.91 -0.73 15.15
N VAL A 633 20.10 -1.58 14.14
CA VAL A 633 20.44 -3.00 14.33
C VAL A 633 21.79 -3.15 15.07
N ALA A 634 22.79 -2.39 14.63
CA ALA A 634 24.14 -2.45 15.19
C ALA A 634 24.24 -1.88 16.60
N ASP A 635 23.67 -0.70 16.85
CA ASP A 635 23.70 -0.01 18.14
C ASP A 635 22.84 -0.72 19.19
N GLY A 636 21.73 -1.32 18.77
CA GLY A 636 20.85 -2.09 19.65
C GLY A 636 21.41 -3.46 20.05
N GLY A 637 22.60 -3.85 19.56
CA GLY A 637 23.23 -5.12 19.88
C GLY A 637 22.51 -6.34 19.28
N PHE A 638 21.70 -6.13 18.23
CA PHE A 638 20.87 -7.18 17.64
C PHE A 638 21.67 -8.17 16.80
N CYS A 639 22.88 -7.80 16.33
CA CYS A 639 23.83 -8.69 15.63
C CYS A 639 24.42 -9.80 16.52
N GLY A 640 24.08 -9.83 17.82
CA GLY A 640 24.77 -10.68 18.79
C GLY A 640 26.20 -10.21 19.09
N PRO A 641 26.98 -11.01 19.84
CA PRO A 641 28.37 -10.71 20.12
C PRO A 641 29.19 -10.64 18.82
N PRO A 642 30.13 -9.67 18.69
CA PRO A 642 31.09 -9.68 17.60
C PRO A 642 31.87 -11.01 17.53
N ALA A 643 32.30 -11.38 16.33
CA ALA A 643 33.22 -12.48 16.13
C ALA A 643 34.60 -12.17 16.75
N ALA A 644 35.47 -13.19 16.84
CA ALA A 644 36.79 -13.05 17.45
C ALA A 644 37.69 -12.00 16.76
N ASP A 645 37.45 -11.74 15.47
CA ASP A 645 38.12 -10.71 14.68
C ASP A 645 37.47 -9.32 14.80
N GLY A 646 36.46 -9.18 15.67
CA GLY A 646 35.71 -7.95 15.90
C GLY A 646 34.57 -7.70 14.90
N THR A 647 34.37 -8.58 13.92
CA THR A 647 33.34 -8.38 12.90
C THR A 647 31.94 -8.70 13.40
N ARG A 648 30.95 -8.04 12.81
CA ARG A 648 29.52 -8.25 13.04
C ARG A 648 28.84 -8.53 11.71
N ARG A 649 27.68 -9.20 11.79
CA ARG A 649 26.89 -9.58 10.64
C ARG A 649 25.44 -9.15 10.80
N MET A 650 24.81 -8.72 9.72
CA MET A 650 23.37 -8.50 9.65
C MET A 650 22.84 -8.79 8.25
N LEU A 651 21.56 -9.10 8.16
CA LEU A 651 20.87 -9.31 6.90
C LEU A 651 20.26 -8.00 6.41
N MET A 652 20.29 -7.78 5.10
CA MET A 652 19.43 -6.82 4.40
C MET A 652 18.35 -7.61 3.66
N CYS A 653 17.10 -7.25 3.92
CA CYS A 653 15.93 -8.05 3.57
C CYS A 653 14.93 -7.21 2.78
N LEU A 654 14.33 -7.83 1.75
CA LEU A 654 13.14 -7.30 1.10
C LEU A 654 11.91 -7.82 1.85
N LEU A 655 11.16 -6.91 2.46
CA LEU A 655 9.92 -7.20 3.17
C LEU A 655 8.73 -7.08 2.23
N MET A 656 7.79 -8.01 2.35
CA MET A 656 6.46 -7.92 1.76
C MET A 656 5.52 -7.29 2.77
N SER A 657 5.73 -5.99 3.03
CA SER A 657 5.09 -5.21 4.08
C SER A 657 3.57 -5.05 3.87
N GLY A 658 3.11 -5.03 2.63
CA GLY A 658 1.70 -4.94 2.26
C GLY A 658 1.04 -3.66 2.77
N MET A 659 -0.14 -3.78 3.37
CA MET A 659 -0.78 -2.72 4.15
C MET A 659 -0.49 -2.94 5.65
N PRO A 660 0.32 -2.09 6.30
CA PRO A 660 0.66 -2.29 7.71
C PRO A 660 -0.32 -1.58 8.65
N CYS A 661 -0.36 -2.01 9.91
CA CYS A 661 -1.03 -1.27 10.99
C CYS A 661 -0.08 -1.03 12.16
N VAL A 662 -0.37 -0.08 13.06
CA VAL A 662 0.47 0.12 14.25
C VAL A 662 0.45 -1.13 15.14
N GLY A 663 1.62 -1.54 15.61
CA GLY A 663 1.82 -2.72 16.44
C GLY A 663 1.01 -2.69 17.73
N ASP A 664 0.83 -3.89 18.30
CA ASP A 664 0.17 -4.07 19.59
C ASP A 664 0.96 -5.14 20.36
N PRO A 665 1.47 -4.83 21.56
CA PRO A 665 2.25 -5.78 22.36
C PRO A 665 1.53 -7.10 22.63
N GLN A 666 0.20 -7.06 22.69
CA GLN A 666 -0.67 -8.21 22.97
C GLN A 666 -0.97 -9.06 21.73
N GLN A 667 -0.54 -8.62 20.54
CA GLN A 667 -0.80 -9.28 19.27
C GLN A 667 -0.01 -10.59 19.15
N LYS A 668 -0.72 -11.73 19.03
CA LYS A 668 -0.14 -13.09 18.95
C LYS A 668 -0.19 -13.67 17.54
N GLY A 669 0.39 -12.97 16.57
CA GLY A 669 0.59 -13.47 15.19
C GLY A 669 -0.56 -13.22 14.19
N VAL A 670 -1.83 -13.27 14.58
CA VAL A 670 -2.96 -13.05 13.63
C VAL A 670 -3.42 -11.59 13.59
N LEU A 671 -2.98 -10.84 12.59
CA LEU A 671 -3.29 -9.41 12.47
C LEU A 671 -4.80 -9.11 12.31
N PRO A 672 -5.27 -7.93 12.73
CA PRO A 672 -6.67 -7.54 12.60
C PRO A 672 -7.11 -7.46 11.13
N PHE A 673 -8.43 -7.54 10.90
CA PHE A 673 -8.99 -7.28 9.58
C PHE A 673 -8.78 -5.81 9.20
N ARG A 674 -8.37 -5.59 7.96
CA ARG A 674 -8.38 -4.28 7.32
C ARG A 674 -9.71 -4.07 6.61
N CYS A 675 -10.01 -4.94 5.66
CA CYS A 675 -11.28 -5.03 4.95
C CYS A 675 -11.62 -6.51 4.78
N LYS A 676 -12.67 -7.03 5.43
CA LYS A 676 -12.99 -8.46 5.40
C LYS A 676 -13.15 -8.94 3.94
N PRO A 677 -12.55 -10.08 3.56
CA PRO A 677 -11.85 -11.06 4.41
C PRO A 677 -10.35 -10.78 4.64
N HIS A 678 -9.81 -9.68 4.13
CA HIS A 678 -8.38 -9.35 4.16
C HIS A 678 -7.94 -8.70 5.48
N ARG A 679 -6.79 -9.17 5.99
CA ARG A 679 -6.10 -8.64 7.18
C ARG A 679 -4.98 -7.70 6.77
N TYR A 680 -4.51 -6.89 7.73
CA TYR A 680 -3.22 -6.23 7.57
C TYR A 680 -2.11 -7.26 7.38
N ASN A 681 -1.03 -6.86 6.69
CA ASN A 681 0.04 -7.78 6.28
C ASN A 681 1.26 -7.75 7.20
N SER A 682 1.48 -6.61 7.86
CA SER A 682 2.56 -6.41 8.82
C SER A 682 2.16 -5.39 9.89
N THR A 683 3.01 -5.21 10.90
CA THR A 683 2.89 -4.12 11.87
C THR A 683 4.10 -3.22 11.88
N VAL A 684 3.90 -1.97 12.31
CA VAL A 684 4.94 -0.95 12.44
C VAL A 684 4.90 -0.28 13.80
N ASP A 685 6.01 0.32 14.23
CA ASP A 685 6.10 1.10 15.47
C ASP A 685 5.40 2.47 15.40
N SER A 686 5.35 3.07 14.20
CA SER A 686 4.72 4.36 13.95
C SER A 686 4.06 4.41 12.58
N LEU A 687 2.90 5.08 12.48
CA LEU A 687 2.22 5.33 11.21
C LEU A 687 2.66 6.64 10.54
N ALA A 688 3.46 7.48 11.20
CA ALA A 688 3.96 8.73 10.62
C ALA A 688 5.27 8.50 9.83
N SER A 689 6.21 7.78 10.47
CA SER A 689 7.50 7.40 9.92
C SER A 689 7.93 6.08 10.58
N PRO A 690 7.62 4.92 9.99
CA PRO A 690 8.03 3.63 10.53
C PRO A 690 9.55 3.49 10.56
N GLU A 691 10.07 3.06 11.71
CA GLU A 691 11.48 2.68 11.87
C GLU A 691 11.62 1.18 12.09
N ILE A 692 10.58 0.52 12.60
CA ILE A 692 10.54 -0.91 12.89
C ILE A 692 9.34 -1.56 12.21
N TYR A 693 9.59 -2.65 11.49
CA TYR A 693 8.59 -3.49 10.84
C TYR A 693 8.56 -4.86 11.51
N ILE A 694 7.37 -5.44 11.64
CA ILE A 694 7.19 -6.77 12.21
C ILE A 694 6.32 -7.58 11.25
N THR A 695 6.85 -8.71 10.79
CA THR A 695 6.13 -9.64 9.92
C THR A 695 5.75 -10.92 10.68
N GLN A 696 4.58 -11.49 10.36
CA GLN A 696 4.02 -12.64 11.06
C GLN A 696 4.03 -13.92 10.21
N HIS A 697 4.50 -13.85 8.96
CA HIS A 697 4.56 -14.98 8.04
C HIS A 697 5.98 -15.21 7.52
N ALA A 698 6.39 -16.47 7.41
CA ALA A 698 7.76 -16.84 7.00
C ALA A 698 8.12 -16.28 5.60
N GLY A 699 7.17 -16.36 4.67
CA GLY A 699 7.32 -15.82 3.32
C GLY A 699 7.20 -14.30 3.21
N ALA A 700 6.98 -13.56 4.31
CA ALA A 700 6.82 -12.09 4.26
C ALA A 700 8.15 -11.32 4.26
N ALA A 701 9.29 -12.01 4.31
CA ALA A 701 10.60 -11.40 4.22
C ALA A 701 11.55 -12.32 3.46
N HIS A 702 12.33 -11.73 2.56
CA HIS A 702 13.39 -12.40 1.83
C HIS A 702 14.74 -11.85 2.28
N ALA A 703 15.59 -12.69 2.86
CA ALA A 703 16.98 -12.33 3.14
C ALA A 703 17.73 -12.28 1.81
N ALA A 704 18.13 -11.08 1.37
CA ALA A 704 18.77 -10.89 0.05
C ALA A 704 20.29 -10.79 0.17
N TYR A 705 20.79 -10.14 1.23
CA TYR A 705 22.22 -9.96 1.46
C TYR A 705 22.59 -10.20 2.91
N LEU A 706 23.77 -10.78 3.12
CA LEU A 706 24.48 -10.82 4.38
C LEU A 706 25.62 -9.82 4.33
N ILE A 707 25.60 -8.85 5.24
CA ILE A 707 26.59 -7.78 5.32
C ILE A 707 27.49 -8.05 6.53
N THR A 708 28.81 -8.14 6.28
CA THR A 708 29.83 -8.25 7.33
C THR A 708 30.54 -6.90 7.46
N PHE A 709 30.60 -6.37 8.68
CA PHE A 709 31.13 -5.03 8.98
C PHE A 709 31.86 -4.99 10.33
N ALA A 710 32.63 -3.95 10.59
CA ALA A 710 33.31 -3.71 11.86
C ALA A 710 32.99 -2.30 12.38
#